data_AF-A0A660PIZ0-F1
#
_entry.id   AF-A0A660PIZ0-F1
#
_cell.length_a   1.000
_cell.length_b   1.000
_cell.length_c   1.000
_cell.angle_alpha   90.00
_cell.angle_beta   90.00
_cell.angle_gamma   90.00
#
_symmetry.space_group_name_H-M   'P 1'
#
loop_
_entity.id
_entity.type
_entity.pdbx_description
1 polymer ?
#
loop_
_entity_poly.entity_id
_entity_poly.type
_entity_poly.pdbx_seq_one_letter_code
_entity_poly.pdbx_strand_id
1 'polypeptide(L)'
;MSGAIDGIISGFNTSEIIDTIMRYEHQRVDLYSMRQTEYTNKLTSWKSVEALLVGFKLQASLLSNESLWYAKSASSSDESVIMVSSSADATPGTYFLSVNQLATHHQVACQGIGSLTQSLGSGTISIQVGSVSPTIITVDSSNNTLSALKDAINDSDAGVTAAVINDGSYHNPYRLVLTAKDPGADSRITVTTSLNGGTSPDFSTTQFDLAEKISWSDEATSNPLLSSSASYTGMVNKTYTFTVGGTGLQTVGNGDIEVNWTDGTNSGTITVSAADTDIALTGDGADGLVVSFSTGDLQAGDSFQIQAFAPTIQNSQDAIVQLGSSENGGSPILMYSSSNTITDLIEGVTLELRSTSNGEPVEIIISEDRSQIKSQIREFVNKFNEYQDFVDSQFSYELESNQAGVLLGDVSLMMLHNDLRSTISSIVEGRPDTMKMLSQAGIKFDSNGKLTFDESIFNQKIEDNYNDLVRLFKSSGTTNNALIEYVSSSASTKVSTTGYQVDITQAATRGSFVGTSITNPSDGGLTLDSSNNIIKVTVNGIVSGEIALTQKTYTSGDELAQEIEDAINSDSNLSGIGVDVEWVDNENTGNFVIYTRTYGSNSTVTFDSAPENSAHGILGFSGGVAATGQDVQGTINGEEATGVGQFLTGNDGNENTAGLKLLITISPDQLVDGAEGIVYFNKGIAEILDEKISLYIDPHDGTIKGKKDALQNQIDNVAEHIESMEEQLERKRISLYQQFIAMEDALAKLQTQQQFLTAQINNLNQINQMISSMNTNN
;
A
#
# COMPACT_ATOMS: atom_id res chain seq x y z
N MET A 1 42.58 50.76 -10.02
CA MET A 1 42.82 52.13 -10.52
C MET A 1 43.53 52.02 -11.86
N SER A 2 42.80 52.13 -12.96
CA SER A 2 43.34 52.09 -14.33
C SER A 2 43.58 53.52 -14.80
N GLY A 3 44.79 54.01 -14.58
CA GLY A 3 45.32 55.16 -15.30
C GLY A 3 46.27 54.61 -16.35
N ALA A 4 45.77 54.32 -17.55
CA ALA A 4 46.61 53.93 -18.67
C ALA A 4 47.56 55.09 -18.99
N ILE A 5 48.84 54.95 -18.66
CA ILE A 5 49.90 55.82 -19.17
C ILE A 5 50.34 55.19 -20.48
N ASP A 6 49.57 55.43 -21.53
CA ASP A 6 49.88 54.90 -22.85
C ASP A 6 50.98 55.75 -23.50
N GLY A 7 52.25 55.34 -23.29
CA GLY A 7 53.40 55.77 -24.09
C GLY A 7 53.52 57.26 -24.40
N ILE A 8 53.10 58.15 -23.49
CA ILE A 8 52.92 59.59 -23.78
C ILE A 8 54.26 60.24 -24.18
N ILE A 9 55.38 59.72 -23.67
CA ILE A 9 56.72 60.28 -23.91
C ILE A 9 57.52 59.46 -24.92
N SER A 10 57.35 58.14 -24.94
CA SER A 10 58.10 57.23 -25.82
C SER A 10 57.45 56.96 -27.18
N GLY A 11 56.13 57.12 -27.31
CA GLY A 11 55.35 56.78 -28.49
C GLY A 11 55.04 55.29 -28.67
N PHE A 12 55.38 54.43 -27.70
CA PHE A 12 55.09 52.99 -27.76
C PHE A 12 53.74 52.64 -27.11
N ASN A 13 52.96 51.76 -27.74
CA ASN A 13 51.76 51.17 -27.13
C ASN A 13 52.17 50.10 -26.09
N THR A 14 52.50 50.57 -24.90
CA THR A 14 53.02 49.71 -23.82
C THR A 14 51.99 48.67 -23.36
N SER A 15 50.69 48.99 -23.45
CA SER A 15 49.60 48.05 -23.11
C SER A 15 49.59 46.86 -24.05
N GLU A 16 49.67 47.09 -25.36
CA GLU A 16 49.71 46.03 -26.39
C GLU A 16 50.95 45.13 -26.28
N ILE A 17 52.10 45.71 -25.90
CA ILE A 17 53.33 44.94 -25.67
C ILE A 17 53.18 44.04 -24.45
N ILE A 18 52.68 44.58 -23.32
CA ILE A 18 52.43 43.79 -22.10
C ILE A 18 51.44 42.68 -22.41
N ASP A 19 50.32 42.97 -23.09
CA ASP A 19 49.32 41.96 -23.45
C ASP A 19 49.90 40.88 -24.37
N THR A 20 50.76 41.23 -25.31
CA THR A 20 51.44 40.26 -26.18
C THR A 20 52.37 39.33 -25.40
N ILE A 21 53.14 39.87 -24.45
CA ILE A 21 54.00 39.09 -23.55
C ILE A 21 53.15 38.18 -22.67
N MET A 22 52.09 38.71 -22.06
CA MET A 22 51.20 37.94 -21.18
C MET A 22 50.51 36.81 -21.94
N ARG A 23 50.09 37.03 -23.19
CA ARG A 23 49.49 35.99 -24.04
C ARG A 23 50.44 34.83 -24.32
N TYR A 24 51.72 35.08 -24.56
CA TYR A 24 52.70 34.00 -24.76
C TYR A 24 52.92 33.19 -23.48
N GLU A 25 52.98 33.87 -22.34
CA GLU A 25 53.16 33.22 -21.04
C GLU A 25 51.91 32.43 -20.60
N HIS A 26 50.72 32.83 -21.07
CA HIS A 26 49.45 32.13 -20.80
C HIS A 26 49.33 30.76 -21.50
N GLN A 27 50.17 30.45 -22.49
CA GLN A 27 50.15 29.15 -23.20
C GLN A 27 50.21 27.94 -22.26
N ARG A 28 50.92 28.08 -21.14
CA ARG A 28 51.00 27.04 -20.12
C ARG A 28 49.68 26.86 -19.40
N VAL A 29 49.02 27.94 -19.02
CA VAL A 29 47.68 27.90 -18.41
C VAL A 29 46.71 27.24 -19.38
N ASP A 30 46.73 27.64 -20.65
CA ASP A 30 45.87 27.06 -21.70
C ASP A 30 46.06 25.54 -21.81
N LEU A 31 47.30 25.04 -21.71
CA LEU A 31 47.59 23.60 -21.72
C LEU A 31 47.00 22.87 -20.51
N TYR A 32 47.08 23.45 -19.32
CA TYR A 32 46.46 22.86 -18.13
C TYR A 32 44.94 22.93 -18.19
N SER A 33 44.36 24.02 -18.71
CA SER A 33 42.92 24.16 -18.93
C SER A 33 42.39 23.12 -19.93
N MET A 34 43.15 22.80 -20.97
CA MET A 34 42.83 21.70 -21.89
C MET A 34 42.83 20.34 -21.17
N ARG A 35 43.82 20.07 -20.31
CA ARG A 35 43.86 18.83 -19.50
C ARG A 35 42.71 18.75 -18.50
N GLN A 36 42.36 19.86 -17.85
CA GLN A 36 41.21 19.93 -16.94
C GLN A 36 39.92 19.58 -17.67
N THR A 37 39.75 20.11 -18.89
CA THR A 37 38.60 19.79 -19.76
C THR A 37 38.58 18.32 -20.13
N GLU A 38 39.72 17.72 -20.47
CA GLU A 38 39.84 16.29 -20.75
C GLU A 38 39.40 15.44 -19.55
N TYR A 39 39.91 15.71 -18.35
CA TYR A 39 39.50 14.98 -17.13
C TYR A 39 38.02 15.18 -16.80
N THR A 40 37.49 16.38 -17.00
CA THR A 40 36.07 16.69 -16.79
C THR A 40 35.18 15.90 -17.75
N ASN A 41 35.58 15.78 -19.02
CA ASN A 41 34.87 14.97 -20.01
C ASN A 41 34.90 13.49 -19.62
N LYS A 42 36.05 12.95 -19.20
CA LYS A 42 36.17 11.55 -18.73
C LYS A 42 35.30 11.29 -17.50
N LEU A 43 35.29 12.22 -16.53
CA LEU A 43 34.44 12.12 -15.35
C LEU A 43 32.96 12.09 -15.73
N THR A 44 32.56 12.93 -16.69
CA THR A 44 31.19 12.96 -17.22
C THR A 44 30.84 11.65 -17.91
N SER A 45 31.72 11.11 -18.75
CA SER A 45 31.50 9.80 -19.39
C SER A 45 31.36 8.67 -18.35
N TRP A 46 32.18 8.64 -17.30
CA TRP A 46 32.04 7.63 -16.23
C TRP A 46 30.75 7.78 -15.43
N LYS A 47 30.26 9.01 -15.21
CA LYS A 47 28.93 9.25 -14.63
C LYS A 47 27.82 8.72 -15.54
N SER A 48 27.96 8.86 -16.86
CA SER A 48 27.01 8.28 -17.83
C SER A 48 27.04 6.74 -17.82
N VAL A 49 28.22 6.11 -17.74
CA VAL A 49 28.35 4.65 -17.57
C VAL A 49 27.60 4.20 -16.31
N GLU A 50 27.85 4.84 -15.18
CA GLU A 50 27.19 4.53 -13.91
C GLU A 50 25.66 4.63 -14.02
N ALA A 51 25.14 5.71 -14.61
CA ALA A 51 23.70 5.89 -14.79
C ALA A 51 23.06 4.81 -15.68
N LEU A 52 23.73 4.41 -16.76
CA LEU A 52 23.27 3.34 -17.65
C LEU A 52 23.30 1.98 -16.95
N LEU A 53 24.35 1.70 -16.15
CA LEU A 53 24.43 0.50 -15.34
C LEU A 53 23.36 0.44 -14.26
N VAL A 54 23.04 1.56 -13.60
CA VAL A 54 21.93 1.64 -12.64
C VAL A 54 20.61 1.28 -13.33
N GLY A 55 20.36 1.82 -14.52
CA GLY A 55 19.16 1.50 -15.30
C GLY A 55 19.09 0.03 -15.72
N PHE A 56 20.23 -0.56 -16.12
CA PHE A 56 20.30 -1.97 -16.48
C PHE A 56 20.15 -2.89 -15.26
N LYS A 57 20.80 -2.55 -14.15
CA LYS A 57 20.68 -3.25 -12.85
C LYS A 57 19.22 -3.32 -12.41
N LEU A 58 18.48 -2.20 -12.48
CA LEU A 58 17.06 -2.18 -12.11
C LEU A 58 16.25 -3.23 -12.88
N GLN A 59 16.48 -3.38 -14.19
CA GLN A 59 15.79 -4.39 -15.00
C GLN A 59 16.23 -5.82 -14.66
N ALA A 60 17.52 -6.03 -14.37
CA ALA A 60 18.00 -7.32 -13.89
C ALA A 60 17.37 -7.69 -12.54
N SER A 61 17.29 -6.74 -11.60
CA SER A 61 16.64 -6.94 -10.30
C SER A 61 15.15 -7.27 -10.43
N LEU A 62 14.40 -6.58 -11.30
CA LEU A 62 13.00 -6.91 -11.58
C LEU A 62 12.83 -8.34 -12.10
N LEU A 63 13.70 -8.78 -13.02
CA LEU A 63 13.67 -10.13 -13.57
C LEU A 63 14.17 -11.21 -12.58
N SER A 64 14.92 -10.83 -11.55
CA SER A 64 15.30 -11.74 -10.46
C SER A 64 14.17 -11.95 -9.45
N ASN A 65 13.17 -11.05 -9.42
CA ASN A 65 12.08 -11.07 -8.44
C ASN A 65 11.01 -12.13 -8.76
N GLU A 66 10.69 -12.97 -7.78
CA GLU A 66 9.72 -14.04 -7.92
C GLU A 66 8.30 -13.56 -8.24
N SER A 67 7.84 -12.47 -7.64
CA SER A 67 6.47 -11.97 -7.82
C SER A 67 6.16 -11.60 -9.26
N LEU A 68 7.17 -11.22 -10.06
CA LEU A 68 6.99 -10.97 -11.50
C LEU A 68 6.62 -12.25 -12.27
N TRP A 69 7.19 -13.39 -11.87
CA TRP A 69 7.03 -14.67 -12.57
C TRP A 69 5.82 -15.48 -12.10
N TYR A 70 5.24 -15.16 -10.96
CA TYR A 70 4.05 -15.89 -10.46
C TYR A 70 2.88 -14.93 -10.20
N ALA A 71 2.89 -13.78 -10.88
CA ALA A 71 1.78 -12.85 -10.89
C ALA A 71 0.50 -13.55 -11.36
N LYS A 72 -0.62 -13.24 -10.71
CA LYS A 72 -1.95 -13.70 -11.09
C LYS A 72 -2.74 -12.55 -11.67
N SER A 73 -3.58 -12.85 -12.64
CA SER A 73 -4.63 -11.96 -13.12
C SER A 73 -5.98 -12.55 -12.72
N ALA A 74 -6.91 -11.68 -12.35
CA ALA A 74 -8.31 -12.02 -12.24
C ALA A 74 -9.12 -11.18 -13.23
N SER A 75 -10.13 -11.80 -13.86
CA SER A 75 -11.07 -11.12 -14.75
C SER A 75 -12.50 -11.48 -14.39
N SER A 76 -13.40 -10.51 -14.53
CA SER A 76 -14.84 -10.68 -14.35
C SER A 76 -15.54 -10.62 -15.70
N SER A 77 -16.54 -11.49 -15.91
CA SER A 77 -17.41 -11.40 -17.10
C SER A 77 -18.34 -10.19 -17.06
N ASP A 78 -18.56 -9.58 -15.88
CA ASP A 78 -19.38 -8.37 -15.71
C ASP A 78 -18.85 -7.48 -14.56
N GLU A 79 -17.97 -6.54 -14.92
CA GLU A 79 -17.39 -5.55 -13.99
C GLU A 79 -18.38 -4.47 -13.50
N SER A 80 -19.61 -4.44 -14.05
CA SER A 80 -20.69 -3.59 -13.53
C SER A 80 -21.39 -4.22 -12.30
N VAL A 81 -21.21 -5.53 -12.11
CA VAL A 81 -21.71 -6.28 -10.96
C VAL A 81 -20.57 -6.56 -9.98
N ILE A 82 -19.47 -7.15 -10.45
CA ILE A 82 -18.31 -7.53 -9.62
C ILE A 82 -17.03 -7.08 -10.31
N MET A 83 -16.28 -6.17 -9.69
CA MET A 83 -14.87 -5.95 -10.02
C MET A 83 -14.01 -6.94 -9.22
N VAL A 84 -12.95 -7.45 -9.84
CA VAL A 84 -12.07 -8.44 -9.20
C VAL A 84 -10.61 -8.04 -9.33
N SER A 85 -9.85 -8.26 -8.26
CA SER A 85 -8.38 -8.23 -8.30
C SER A 85 -7.82 -9.45 -7.58
N SER A 86 -6.57 -9.80 -7.91
CA SER A 86 -5.86 -10.96 -7.36
C SER A 86 -4.47 -10.59 -6.86
N SER A 87 -4.05 -11.25 -5.80
CA SER A 87 -2.67 -11.29 -5.32
C SER A 87 -1.92 -12.49 -5.91
N ALA A 88 -0.62 -12.63 -5.59
CA ALA A 88 0.18 -13.77 -6.03
C ALA A 88 -0.27 -15.11 -5.43
N ASP A 89 -0.96 -15.07 -4.28
CA ASP A 89 -1.44 -16.25 -3.54
C ASP A 89 -2.75 -16.82 -4.13
N ALA A 90 -3.38 -16.10 -5.07
CA ALA A 90 -4.61 -16.54 -5.68
C ALA A 90 -4.40 -17.82 -6.49
N THR A 91 -5.21 -18.85 -6.21
CA THR A 91 -5.15 -20.11 -6.96
C THR A 91 -5.88 -19.97 -8.29
N PRO A 92 -5.23 -20.29 -9.44
CA PRO A 92 -5.89 -20.27 -10.75
C PRO A 92 -7.13 -21.16 -10.79
N GLY A 93 -8.19 -20.66 -11.41
CA GLY A 93 -9.48 -21.35 -11.46
C GLY A 93 -10.59 -20.47 -12.02
N THR A 94 -11.72 -21.10 -12.32
CA THR A 94 -12.94 -20.42 -12.75
C THR A 94 -14.00 -20.56 -11.66
N TYR A 95 -14.58 -19.44 -11.25
CA TYR A 95 -15.58 -19.34 -10.21
C TYR A 95 -16.82 -18.67 -10.79
N PHE A 96 -18.00 -19.15 -10.41
CA PHE A 96 -19.27 -18.51 -10.79
C PHE A 96 -19.88 -17.89 -9.55
N LEU A 97 -20.06 -16.57 -9.57
CA LEU A 97 -20.56 -15.79 -8.44
C LEU A 97 -21.86 -15.07 -8.78
N SER A 98 -22.81 -15.05 -7.85
CA SER A 98 -24.01 -14.20 -7.97
C SER A 98 -24.11 -13.26 -6.78
N VAL A 99 -24.42 -11.99 -7.04
CA VAL A 99 -24.63 -10.98 -5.99
C VAL A 99 -26.13 -10.87 -5.76
N ASN A 100 -26.61 -11.42 -4.66
CA ASN A 100 -28.03 -11.44 -4.32
C ASN A 100 -28.46 -10.16 -3.60
N GLN A 101 -27.54 -9.56 -2.84
CA GLN A 101 -27.79 -8.36 -2.04
C GLN A 101 -26.48 -7.60 -1.81
N LEU A 102 -26.56 -6.27 -1.76
CA LEU A 102 -25.45 -5.40 -1.34
C LEU A 102 -25.57 -5.03 0.13
N ALA A 103 -24.41 -4.83 0.77
CA ALA A 103 -24.35 -4.28 2.10
C ALA A 103 -24.79 -2.80 2.06
N THR A 104 -25.62 -2.40 3.02
CA THR A 104 -26.13 -1.02 3.12
C THR A 104 -25.82 -0.37 4.45
N HIS A 105 -25.62 0.95 4.44
CA HIS A 105 -25.50 1.76 5.65
C HIS A 105 -26.87 1.93 6.31
N HIS A 106 -26.92 1.86 7.65
CA HIS A 106 -28.10 2.29 8.40
C HIS A 106 -28.21 3.81 8.35
N GLN A 107 -29.41 4.33 8.09
CA GLN A 107 -29.69 5.76 8.14
C GLN A 107 -30.92 6.02 8.99
N VAL A 108 -30.78 6.94 9.95
CA VAL A 108 -31.88 7.42 10.80
C VAL A 108 -31.94 8.94 10.77
N ALA A 109 -33.14 9.47 10.86
CA ALA A 109 -33.39 10.90 10.88
C ALA A 109 -34.28 11.26 12.06
N CYS A 110 -34.00 12.39 12.72
CA CYS A 110 -34.84 12.83 13.80
C CYS A 110 -36.17 13.41 13.28
N GLN A 111 -37.10 13.56 14.20
CA GLN A 111 -38.30 14.36 13.98
C GLN A 111 -37.97 15.81 13.60
N GLY A 112 -38.89 16.44 12.88
CA GLY A 112 -38.72 17.77 12.35
C GLY A 112 -38.55 18.83 13.45
N ILE A 113 -37.71 19.81 13.18
CA ILE A 113 -37.42 20.98 14.02
C ILE A 113 -37.68 22.25 13.20
N GLY A 114 -38.29 23.26 13.82
CA GLY A 114 -38.80 24.45 13.14
C GLY A 114 -37.73 25.39 12.58
N SER A 115 -36.53 25.43 13.19
CA SER A 115 -35.44 26.31 12.75
C SER A 115 -34.06 25.74 13.08
N LEU A 116 -33.07 26.04 12.23
CA LEU A 116 -31.66 25.72 12.46
C LEU A 116 -31.08 26.33 13.75
N THR A 117 -31.65 27.44 14.22
CA THR A 117 -31.22 28.16 15.43
C THR A 117 -32.07 27.86 16.66
N GLN A 118 -33.07 26.99 16.52
CA GLN A 118 -33.88 26.55 17.65
C GLN A 118 -33.02 25.80 18.67
N SER A 119 -33.14 26.17 19.94
CA SER A 119 -32.38 25.50 21.00
C SER A 119 -32.90 24.08 21.20
N LEU A 120 -31.97 23.12 21.18
CA LEU A 120 -32.24 21.71 21.43
C LEU A 120 -32.30 21.36 22.93
N GLY A 121 -31.99 22.33 23.81
CA GLY A 121 -31.83 22.11 25.24
C GLY A 121 -30.39 21.78 25.64
N SER A 122 -30.20 21.28 26.86
CA SER A 122 -28.89 20.85 27.38
C SER A 122 -28.99 19.50 28.09
N GLY A 123 -27.92 18.73 28.07
CA GLY A 123 -27.88 17.36 28.57
C GLY A 123 -26.96 16.46 27.75
N THR A 124 -27.39 15.24 27.46
CA THR A 124 -26.57 14.28 26.69
C THR A 124 -27.34 13.63 25.55
N ILE A 125 -26.64 13.36 24.45
CA ILE A 125 -27.08 12.47 23.38
C ILE A 125 -26.11 11.29 23.34
N SER A 126 -26.64 10.08 23.34
CA SER A 126 -25.88 8.83 23.27
C SER A 126 -26.12 8.19 21.90
N ILE A 127 -25.05 7.94 21.16
CA ILE A 127 -25.10 7.28 19.85
C ILE A 127 -24.37 5.94 19.96
N GLN A 128 -25.06 4.86 19.62
CA GLN A 128 -24.51 3.52 19.55
C GLN A 128 -24.61 3.00 18.11
N VAL A 129 -23.54 2.42 17.59
CA VAL A 129 -23.53 1.70 16.31
C VAL A 129 -23.23 0.23 16.61
N GLY A 130 -24.18 -0.64 16.28
CA GLY A 130 -24.07 -2.08 16.54
C GLY A 130 -23.93 -2.41 18.02
N SER A 131 -23.03 -3.35 18.29
CA SER A 131 -22.69 -3.81 19.65
C SER A 131 -21.56 -3.00 20.30
N VAL A 132 -21.06 -1.94 19.64
CA VAL A 132 -20.01 -1.07 20.18
C VAL A 132 -20.56 -0.29 21.38
N SER A 133 -19.70 0.08 22.33
CA SER A 133 -20.12 0.93 23.46
C SER A 133 -20.62 2.30 22.96
N PRO A 134 -21.68 2.87 23.57
CA PRO A 134 -22.24 4.13 23.12
C PRO A 134 -21.28 5.31 23.31
N THR A 135 -21.18 6.17 22.30
CA THR A 135 -20.50 7.47 22.38
C THR A 135 -21.46 8.51 22.96
N ILE A 136 -21.07 9.13 24.07
CA ILE A 136 -21.87 10.14 24.77
C ILE A 136 -21.39 11.54 24.39
N ILE A 137 -22.29 12.33 23.81
CA ILE A 137 -22.07 13.71 23.40
C ILE A 137 -22.79 14.62 24.40
N THR A 138 -22.04 15.53 25.01
CA THR A 138 -22.59 16.54 25.91
C THR A 138 -23.10 17.72 25.09
N VAL A 139 -24.35 18.12 25.34
CA VAL A 139 -25.03 19.24 24.68
C VAL A 139 -25.19 20.39 25.66
N ASP A 140 -24.64 21.55 25.33
CA ASP A 140 -24.70 22.78 26.12
C ASP A 140 -24.87 24.02 25.23
N SER A 141 -24.74 25.22 25.80
CA SER A 141 -24.92 26.48 25.05
C SER A 141 -23.98 26.68 23.86
N SER A 142 -22.88 25.95 23.77
CA SER A 142 -21.92 26.02 22.66
C SER A 142 -22.36 25.19 21.44
N ASN A 143 -23.17 24.15 21.63
CA ASN A 143 -23.53 23.20 20.58
C ASN A 143 -25.02 22.80 20.54
N ASN A 144 -25.90 23.46 21.28
CA ASN A 144 -27.34 23.18 21.35
C ASN A 144 -28.19 23.70 20.17
N THR A 145 -27.61 23.77 18.98
CA THR A 145 -28.34 24.06 17.72
C THR A 145 -28.11 22.93 16.74
N LEU A 146 -28.98 22.76 15.75
CA LEU A 146 -28.84 21.67 14.77
C LEU A 146 -27.49 21.68 14.04
N SER A 147 -27.02 22.87 13.64
CA SER A 147 -25.73 22.99 12.95
C SER A 147 -24.57 22.58 13.85
N ALA A 148 -24.53 23.11 15.07
CA ALA A 148 -23.43 22.86 15.99
C ALA A 148 -23.45 21.44 16.58
N LEU A 149 -24.64 20.86 16.77
CA LEU A 149 -24.78 19.45 17.17
C LEU A 149 -24.30 18.51 16.04
N LYS A 150 -24.66 18.81 14.78
CA LYS A 150 -24.15 18.07 13.62
C LYS A 150 -22.61 18.10 13.57
N ASP A 151 -22.00 19.27 13.78
CA ASP A 151 -20.54 19.39 13.86
C ASP A 151 -19.97 18.58 15.04
N ALA A 152 -20.56 18.70 16.23
CA ALA A 152 -20.15 17.95 17.42
C ALA A 152 -20.24 16.42 17.25
N ILE A 153 -21.26 15.91 16.55
CA ILE A 153 -21.39 14.47 16.24
C ILE A 153 -20.28 14.04 15.28
N ASN A 154 -20.05 14.81 14.20
CA ASN A 154 -19.00 14.49 13.23
C ASN A 154 -17.59 14.50 13.85
N ASP A 155 -17.36 15.36 14.85
CA ASP A 155 -16.09 15.45 15.58
C ASP A 155 -15.95 14.40 16.71
N SER A 156 -17.02 13.70 17.08
CA SER A 156 -17.04 12.75 18.22
C SER A 156 -16.58 11.32 17.91
N ASP A 157 -16.33 11.02 16.63
CA ASP A 157 -16.03 9.68 16.13
C ASP A 157 -17.04 8.58 16.56
N ALA A 158 -18.32 8.95 16.67
CA ALA A 158 -19.40 8.06 17.11
C ALA A 158 -19.80 6.95 16.10
N GLY A 159 -18.93 6.61 15.13
CA GLY A 159 -19.25 5.63 14.08
C GLY A 159 -20.30 6.06 13.06
N VAL A 160 -20.71 7.34 13.08
CA VAL A 160 -21.71 7.91 12.17
C VAL A 160 -21.20 9.19 11.51
N THR A 161 -21.85 9.58 10.42
CA THR A 161 -21.81 10.94 9.85
C THR A 161 -23.15 11.61 10.07
N ALA A 162 -23.13 12.91 10.37
CA ALA A 162 -24.31 13.72 10.63
C ALA A 162 -24.49 14.80 9.56
N ALA A 163 -25.73 14.97 9.10
CA ALA A 163 -26.14 16.01 8.17
C ALA A 163 -27.48 16.62 8.59
N VAL A 164 -27.72 17.88 8.23
CA VAL A 164 -29.04 18.51 8.42
C VAL A 164 -29.74 18.62 7.08
N ILE A 165 -30.93 18.06 6.98
CA ILE A 165 -31.78 18.08 5.79
C ILE A 165 -32.96 19.04 6.04
N ASN A 166 -33.31 19.81 5.02
CA ASN A 166 -34.58 20.53 4.97
C ASN A 166 -35.54 19.73 4.08
N ASP A 167 -36.58 19.14 4.65
CA ASP A 167 -37.57 18.32 3.94
C ASP A 167 -38.71 19.14 3.30
N GLY A 168 -38.76 20.45 3.58
CA GLY A 168 -39.75 21.38 3.07
C GLY A 168 -41.06 21.43 3.85
N SER A 169 -41.19 20.71 4.98
CA SER A 169 -42.41 20.73 5.80
C SER A 169 -42.65 22.12 6.41
N TYR A 170 -43.91 22.56 6.44
CA TYR A 170 -44.26 23.94 6.78
C TYR A 170 -43.89 24.37 8.21
N HIS A 171 -44.10 23.49 9.19
CA HIS A 171 -43.89 23.80 10.61
C HIS A 171 -42.50 23.41 11.11
N ASN A 172 -41.98 22.28 10.65
CA ASN A 172 -40.81 21.62 11.23
C ASN A 172 -39.86 21.08 10.14
N PRO A 173 -39.33 21.95 9.25
CA PRO A 173 -38.64 21.51 8.03
C PRO A 173 -37.29 20.85 8.24
N TYR A 174 -36.63 21.06 9.39
CA TYR A 174 -35.24 20.66 9.57
C TYR A 174 -35.10 19.35 10.33
N ARG A 175 -34.37 18.38 9.77
CA ARG A 175 -34.08 17.09 10.39
C ARG A 175 -32.58 16.83 10.44
N LEU A 176 -32.09 16.32 11.58
CA LEU A 176 -30.76 15.78 11.72
C LEU A 176 -30.78 14.32 11.24
N VAL A 177 -29.95 14.00 10.26
CA VAL A 177 -29.80 12.66 9.70
C VAL A 177 -28.45 12.10 10.09
N LEU A 178 -28.45 10.88 10.59
CA LEU A 178 -27.26 10.12 10.94
C LEU A 178 -27.14 8.92 10.00
N THR A 179 -25.98 8.76 9.40
CA THR A 179 -25.63 7.64 8.52
C THR A 179 -24.45 6.89 9.13
N ALA A 180 -24.57 5.58 9.28
CA ALA A 180 -23.47 4.75 9.76
C ALA A 180 -22.29 4.84 8.80
N LYS A 181 -21.06 4.93 9.33
CA LYS A 181 -19.85 4.99 8.49
C LYS A 181 -19.63 3.70 7.73
N ASP A 182 -19.88 2.57 8.37
CA ASP A 182 -19.71 1.24 7.81
C ASP A 182 -21.07 0.64 7.41
N PRO A 183 -21.14 -0.11 6.29
CA PRO A 183 -22.35 -0.84 5.91
C PRO A 183 -22.47 -2.13 6.74
N GLY A 184 -23.48 -2.95 6.43
CA GLY A 184 -23.65 -4.26 7.08
C GLY A 184 -24.63 -4.22 8.24
N ALA A 185 -25.29 -5.35 8.49
CA ALA A 185 -26.37 -5.51 9.47
C ALA A 185 -25.96 -5.05 10.87
N ASP A 186 -24.70 -5.29 11.25
CA ASP A 186 -24.12 -4.89 12.54
C ASP A 186 -23.97 -3.38 12.71
N SER A 187 -24.07 -2.58 11.64
CA SER A 187 -23.90 -1.12 11.70
C SER A 187 -25.18 -0.36 12.07
N ARG A 188 -26.07 -0.99 12.84
CA ARG A 188 -27.36 -0.39 13.24
C ARG A 188 -27.15 0.74 14.27
N ILE A 189 -27.66 1.92 13.93
CA ILE A 189 -27.63 3.11 14.79
C ILE A 189 -28.78 3.04 15.81
N THR A 190 -28.45 3.26 17.08
CA THR A 190 -29.40 3.53 18.16
C THR A 190 -29.05 4.87 18.82
N VAL A 191 -30.02 5.75 18.94
CA VAL A 191 -29.84 7.08 19.54
C VAL A 191 -30.73 7.21 20.76
N THR A 192 -30.15 7.64 21.89
CA THR A 192 -30.91 8.02 23.09
C THR A 192 -30.64 9.49 23.40
N THR A 193 -31.69 10.29 23.54
CA THR A 193 -31.58 11.71 23.88
C THR A 193 -32.08 11.97 25.30
N SER A 194 -31.35 12.79 26.04
CA SER A 194 -31.68 13.19 27.41
C SER A 194 -31.39 14.67 27.59
N LEU A 195 -32.13 15.49 26.84
CA LEU A 195 -32.01 16.95 26.82
C LEU A 195 -33.15 17.63 27.57
N ASN A 196 -32.84 18.73 28.25
CA ASN A 196 -33.78 19.54 29.01
C ASN A 196 -33.79 20.99 28.51
N GLY A 197 -34.97 21.63 28.52
CA GLY A 197 -35.11 23.08 28.28
C GLY A 197 -35.10 23.52 26.80
N GLY A 198 -35.40 22.62 25.87
CA GLY A 198 -35.50 22.92 24.43
C GLY A 198 -36.25 21.83 23.66
N THR A 199 -36.13 21.83 22.33
CA THR A 199 -36.74 20.82 21.44
C THR A 199 -35.75 19.70 21.16
N SER A 200 -35.82 18.63 21.96
CA SER A 200 -34.92 17.49 21.82
C SER A 200 -35.14 16.77 20.47
N PRO A 201 -34.07 16.45 19.72
CA PRO A 201 -34.20 15.62 18.54
C PRO A 201 -34.62 14.20 18.94
N ASP A 202 -35.65 13.67 18.28
CA ASP A 202 -36.18 12.34 18.54
C ASP A 202 -35.97 11.44 17.32
N PHE A 203 -35.24 10.35 17.49
CA PHE A 203 -34.92 9.35 16.45
C PHE A 203 -35.68 8.03 16.65
N SER A 204 -36.62 7.97 17.59
CA SER A 204 -37.19 6.72 18.08
C SER A 204 -38.69 6.59 17.83
N THR A 205 -39.43 7.70 17.85
CA THR A 205 -40.89 7.67 17.70
C THR A 205 -41.32 7.83 16.25
N THR A 206 -42.42 7.19 15.88
CA THR A 206 -43.18 7.47 14.67
C THR A 206 -44.25 8.52 14.99
N GLN A 207 -44.49 9.49 14.12
CA GLN A 207 -45.51 10.51 14.38
C GLN A 207 -46.14 11.08 13.11
N PHE A 208 -47.30 11.70 13.28
CA PHE A 208 -47.92 12.57 12.30
C PHE A 208 -47.48 14.02 12.54
N ASP A 209 -47.25 14.76 11.48
CA ASP A 209 -47.11 16.20 11.51
C ASP A 209 -48.48 16.90 11.59
N LEU A 210 -48.46 18.19 11.86
CA LEU A 210 -49.68 19.00 11.88
C LEU A 210 -50.29 19.10 10.47
N ALA A 211 -51.61 19.30 10.43
CA ALA A 211 -52.32 19.50 9.17
C ALA A 211 -51.85 20.79 8.46
N GLU A 212 -51.48 20.65 7.19
CA GLU A 212 -51.00 21.73 6.33
C GLU A 212 -52.00 21.99 5.20
N LYS A 213 -52.47 23.22 5.06
CA LYS A 213 -53.38 23.60 3.98
C LYS A 213 -52.61 23.67 2.65
N ILE A 214 -53.09 22.95 1.65
CA ILE A 214 -52.51 22.96 0.30
C ILE A 214 -53.22 24.01 -0.57
N SER A 215 -54.54 23.89 -0.67
CA SER A 215 -55.40 24.81 -1.42
C SER A 215 -56.61 25.13 -0.56
N TRP A 216 -56.73 26.38 -0.11
CA TRP A 216 -57.80 26.80 0.79
C TRP A 216 -58.50 28.01 0.21
N SER A 217 -59.82 27.93 0.04
CA SER A 217 -60.63 29.05 -0.44
C SER A 217 -60.67 30.19 0.58
N ASP A 218 -60.82 31.42 0.08
CA ASP A 218 -60.93 32.63 0.91
C ASP A 218 -62.20 32.64 1.78
N GLU A 219 -63.22 31.85 1.40
CA GLU A 219 -64.51 31.73 2.10
C GLU A 219 -64.48 30.66 3.21
N ALA A 220 -63.49 29.76 3.22
CA ALA A 220 -63.39 28.69 4.20
C ALA A 220 -62.80 29.16 5.53
N THR A 221 -63.57 28.97 6.61
CA THR A 221 -63.24 29.42 7.98
C THR A 221 -62.99 28.28 8.95
N SER A 222 -63.37 27.05 8.62
CA SER A 222 -62.99 25.86 9.39
C SER A 222 -61.51 25.51 9.17
N ASN A 223 -60.86 24.89 10.15
CA ASN A 223 -59.47 24.44 10.05
C ASN A 223 -59.37 22.94 10.37
N PRO A 224 -58.65 22.16 9.55
CA PRO A 224 -58.30 20.79 9.90
C PRO A 224 -57.28 20.79 11.04
N LEU A 225 -57.43 19.84 11.96
CA LEU A 225 -56.56 19.65 13.12
C LEU A 225 -56.21 18.17 13.26
N LEU A 226 -54.94 17.88 13.59
CA LEU A 226 -54.54 16.55 14.01
C LEU A 226 -55.05 16.29 15.43
N SER A 227 -55.73 15.17 15.64
CA SER A 227 -56.22 14.82 16.97
C SER A 227 -55.09 14.41 17.92
N SER A 228 -55.25 14.69 19.21
CA SER A 228 -54.37 14.19 20.26
C SER A 228 -54.37 12.66 20.41
N SER A 229 -55.37 11.96 19.87
CA SER A 229 -55.40 10.49 19.84
C SER A 229 -54.74 9.89 18.60
N ALA A 230 -54.30 10.71 17.63
CA ALA A 230 -53.61 10.21 16.45
C ALA A 230 -52.22 9.68 16.84
N SER A 231 -51.92 8.45 16.43
CA SER A 231 -50.63 7.81 16.68
C SER A 231 -50.23 7.05 15.43
N TYR A 232 -49.11 7.42 14.82
CA TYR A 232 -48.70 6.78 13.57
C TYR A 232 -48.18 5.37 13.83
N THR A 233 -48.87 4.37 13.29
CA THR A 233 -48.50 2.95 13.44
C THR A 233 -47.71 2.39 12.26
N GLY A 234 -47.50 3.19 11.21
CA GLY A 234 -46.76 2.78 10.02
C GLY A 234 -45.24 2.86 10.21
N MET A 235 -44.50 2.18 9.34
CA MET A 235 -43.03 2.07 9.37
C MET A 235 -42.33 2.84 8.24
N VAL A 236 -43.07 3.56 7.41
CA VAL A 236 -42.57 4.28 6.24
C VAL A 236 -43.06 5.73 6.25
N ASN A 237 -42.38 6.64 5.58
CA ASN A 237 -42.88 8.01 5.46
C ASN A 237 -44.07 8.06 4.49
N LYS A 238 -45.12 8.81 4.84
CA LYS A 238 -46.34 8.96 4.02
C LYS A 238 -46.84 10.39 4.00
N THR A 239 -47.58 10.74 2.95
CA THR A 239 -48.30 12.01 2.87
C THR A 239 -49.77 11.73 2.60
N TYR A 240 -50.62 12.01 3.59
CA TYR A 240 -52.07 11.93 3.46
C TYR A 240 -52.58 13.23 2.88
N THR A 241 -53.20 13.20 1.71
CA THR A 241 -53.85 14.36 1.10
C THR A 241 -55.35 14.22 1.24
N PHE A 242 -56.01 15.28 1.70
CA PHE A 242 -57.44 15.36 1.93
C PHE A 242 -58.05 16.43 1.03
N THR A 243 -59.23 16.16 0.46
CA THR A 243 -59.97 17.08 -0.41
C THR A 243 -61.43 17.07 -0.02
N VAL A 244 -61.97 18.26 0.30
CA VAL A 244 -63.38 18.47 0.62
C VAL A 244 -64.22 18.19 -0.62
N GLY A 245 -65.16 17.24 -0.50
CA GLY A 245 -66.10 16.84 -1.55
C GLY A 245 -67.35 17.72 -1.59
N GLY A 246 -68.35 17.28 -2.37
CA GLY A 246 -69.63 17.98 -2.49
C GLY A 246 -69.61 19.19 -3.43
N THR A 247 -70.49 20.16 -3.18
CA THR A 247 -70.65 21.37 -4.01
C THR A 247 -70.89 22.61 -3.16
N GLY A 248 -70.22 23.71 -3.48
CA GLY A 248 -70.40 24.98 -2.78
C GLY A 248 -69.81 25.00 -1.37
N LEU A 249 -70.20 26.03 -0.62
CA LEU A 249 -69.80 26.26 0.77
C LEU A 249 -70.64 25.39 1.70
N GLN A 250 -69.99 24.70 2.64
CA GLN A 250 -70.59 23.74 3.57
C GLN A 250 -70.13 24.06 5.00
N THR A 251 -71.07 24.14 5.95
CA THR A 251 -70.78 24.49 7.34
C THR A 251 -70.60 23.26 8.21
N VAL A 252 -69.46 23.13 8.90
CA VAL A 252 -69.18 22.05 9.85
C VAL A 252 -70.20 22.10 10.99
N GLY A 253 -70.92 20.99 11.22
CA GLY A 253 -71.99 20.91 12.21
C GLY A 253 -73.40 21.19 11.68
N ASN A 254 -73.54 21.51 10.39
CA ASN A 254 -74.83 21.66 9.70
C ASN A 254 -74.95 20.68 8.52
N GLY A 255 -75.07 19.39 8.86
CA GLY A 255 -75.07 18.29 7.91
C GLY A 255 -73.72 17.58 7.81
N ASP A 256 -73.68 16.53 7.00
CA ASP A 256 -72.50 15.69 6.79
C ASP A 256 -71.68 16.23 5.60
N ILE A 257 -70.39 16.48 5.83
CA ILE A 257 -69.43 16.89 4.80
C ILE A 257 -68.53 15.70 4.49
N GLU A 258 -68.48 15.28 3.22
CA GLU A 258 -67.55 14.23 2.79
C GLU A 258 -66.18 14.83 2.48
N VAL A 259 -65.12 14.27 3.08
CA VAL A 259 -63.73 14.62 2.79
C VAL A 259 -63.03 13.37 2.28
N ASN A 260 -62.61 13.41 1.02
CA ASN A 260 -61.88 12.30 0.41
C ASN A 260 -60.41 12.39 0.80
N TRP A 261 -59.75 11.26 1.03
CA TRP A 261 -58.33 11.20 1.36
C TRP A 261 -57.58 10.17 0.51
N THR A 262 -56.28 10.37 0.33
CA THR A 262 -55.37 9.39 -0.29
C THR A 262 -53.95 9.51 0.28
N ASP A 263 -53.24 8.39 0.43
CA ASP A 263 -51.79 8.36 0.73
C ASP A 263 -50.93 8.15 -0.54
N GLY A 264 -51.55 8.25 -1.73
CA GLY A 264 -50.96 7.94 -3.03
C GLY A 264 -51.12 6.49 -3.48
N THR A 265 -51.32 5.55 -2.54
CA THR A 265 -51.58 4.13 -2.84
C THR A 265 -53.02 3.74 -2.48
N ASN A 266 -53.43 4.09 -1.27
CA ASN A 266 -54.74 3.86 -0.69
C ASN A 266 -55.55 5.16 -0.74
N SER A 267 -56.88 5.02 -0.67
CA SER A 267 -57.79 6.15 -0.61
C SER A 267 -59.09 5.78 0.11
N GLY A 268 -59.79 6.80 0.58
CA GLY A 268 -61.08 6.63 1.23
C GLY A 268 -61.80 7.95 1.42
N THR A 269 -62.89 7.91 2.18
CA THR A 269 -63.70 9.10 2.50
C THR A 269 -63.99 9.09 4.00
N ILE A 270 -63.85 10.25 4.63
CA ILE A 270 -64.31 10.49 6.00
C ILE A 270 -65.52 11.42 5.97
N THR A 271 -66.40 11.29 6.95
CA THR A 271 -67.59 12.13 7.11
C THR A 271 -67.41 13.07 8.29
N VAL A 272 -67.45 14.39 8.03
CA VAL A 272 -67.35 15.45 9.03
C VAL A 272 -68.75 15.97 9.32
N SER A 273 -69.31 15.59 10.47
CA SER A 273 -70.70 15.90 10.85
C SER A 273 -70.81 16.91 11.99
N ALA A 274 -69.75 17.10 12.79
CA ALA A 274 -69.68 18.04 13.90
C ALA A 274 -68.28 18.62 14.06
N ALA A 275 -68.19 19.83 14.61
CA ALA A 275 -66.92 20.47 14.92
C ALA A 275 -66.21 19.79 16.10
N ASP A 276 -64.89 19.90 16.15
CA ASP A 276 -64.01 19.47 17.24
C ASP A 276 -64.23 18.00 17.67
N THR A 277 -64.72 17.17 16.74
CA THR A 277 -64.97 15.74 16.95
C THR A 277 -63.88 14.94 16.24
N ASP A 278 -63.31 13.97 16.95
CA ASP A 278 -62.30 13.08 16.41
C ASP A 278 -62.90 12.13 15.36
N ILE A 279 -62.28 12.13 14.18
CA ILE A 279 -62.66 11.31 13.04
C ILE A 279 -61.46 10.45 12.67
N ALA A 280 -61.52 9.18 13.04
CA ALA A 280 -60.50 8.20 12.68
C ALA A 280 -60.65 7.82 11.20
N LEU A 281 -59.53 7.76 10.48
CA LEU A 281 -59.52 7.07 9.19
C LEU A 281 -59.74 5.58 9.42
N THR A 282 -60.43 4.93 8.49
CA THR A 282 -60.71 3.49 8.54
C THR A 282 -60.33 2.84 7.22
N GLY A 283 -59.84 1.61 7.27
CA GLY A 283 -59.42 0.85 6.09
C GLY A 283 -57.89 0.81 5.93
N ASP A 284 -57.45 0.21 4.82
CA ASP A 284 -56.03 0.03 4.51
C ASP A 284 -55.34 1.40 4.35
N GLY A 285 -54.18 1.55 5.00
CA GLY A 285 -53.41 2.80 4.99
C GLY A 285 -53.86 3.85 6.01
N ALA A 286 -54.91 3.60 6.80
CA ALA A 286 -55.36 4.55 7.84
C ALA A 286 -54.29 4.81 8.93
N ASP A 287 -53.45 3.82 9.24
CA ASP A 287 -52.26 3.87 10.09
C ASP A 287 -52.39 4.67 11.40
N GLY A 288 -53.59 4.66 12.00
CA GLY A 288 -53.88 5.36 13.26
C GLY A 288 -54.10 6.87 13.13
N LEU A 289 -54.31 7.39 11.92
CA LEU A 289 -54.59 8.81 11.68
C LEU A 289 -56.00 9.18 12.16
N VAL A 290 -56.08 10.21 12.98
CA VAL A 290 -57.32 10.79 13.50
C VAL A 290 -57.28 12.29 13.31
N VAL A 291 -58.30 12.84 12.67
CA VAL A 291 -58.41 14.28 12.36
C VAL A 291 -59.68 14.87 12.96
N SER A 292 -59.69 16.18 13.16
CA SER A 292 -60.90 16.94 13.54
C SER A 292 -60.94 18.25 12.76
N PHE A 293 -62.09 18.92 12.77
CA PHE A 293 -62.28 20.20 12.08
C PHE A 293 -62.89 21.22 13.04
N SER A 294 -62.34 22.43 13.08
CA SER A 294 -62.90 23.50 13.91
C SER A 294 -64.27 23.96 13.38
N THR A 295 -65.05 24.64 14.22
CA THR A 295 -66.29 25.31 13.77
C THR A 295 -65.99 26.29 12.62
N GLY A 296 -66.83 26.29 11.58
CA GLY A 296 -66.70 27.18 10.43
C GLY A 296 -67.17 26.51 9.13
N ASP A 297 -66.83 27.15 8.02
CA ASP A 297 -67.19 26.72 6.67
C ASP A 297 -66.01 26.08 5.93
N LEU A 298 -66.31 25.11 5.06
CA LEU A 298 -65.40 24.47 4.11
C LEU A 298 -66.00 24.60 2.71
N GLN A 299 -65.17 24.79 1.69
CA GLN A 299 -65.59 24.85 0.30
C GLN A 299 -65.21 23.56 -0.43
N ALA A 300 -66.10 23.06 -1.31
CA ALA A 300 -65.77 21.94 -2.17
C ALA A 300 -64.51 22.22 -3.01
N GLY A 301 -63.53 21.33 -2.93
CA GLY A 301 -62.21 21.47 -3.55
C GLY A 301 -61.11 22.00 -2.62
N ASP A 302 -61.43 22.47 -1.41
CA ASP A 302 -60.42 22.76 -0.40
C ASP A 302 -59.62 21.50 -0.06
N SER A 303 -58.31 21.65 0.09
CA SER A 303 -57.40 20.53 0.36
C SER A 303 -56.32 20.86 1.37
N PHE A 304 -55.95 19.82 2.12
CA PHE A 304 -54.87 19.85 3.11
C PHE A 304 -54.13 18.53 3.11
N GLN A 305 -52.95 18.50 3.73
CA GLN A 305 -52.17 17.29 3.92
C GLN A 305 -51.75 17.09 5.37
N ILE A 306 -51.48 15.84 5.71
CA ILE A 306 -50.80 15.43 6.94
C ILE A 306 -49.67 14.50 6.54
N GLN A 307 -48.44 14.83 6.92
CA GLN A 307 -47.29 13.96 6.72
C GLN A 307 -47.15 13.01 7.91
N ALA A 308 -46.70 11.79 7.65
CA ALA A 308 -46.35 10.81 8.66
C ALA A 308 -44.87 10.46 8.49
N PHE A 309 -44.13 10.45 9.60
CA PHE A 309 -42.69 10.25 9.59
C PHE A 309 -42.27 9.08 10.48
N ALA A 310 -41.43 8.22 9.90
CA ALA A 310 -40.73 7.12 10.53
C ALA A 310 -39.21 7.43 10.54
N PRO A 311 -38.52 7.34 11.70
CA PRO A 311 -37.12 7.74 11.81
C PRO A 311 -36.13 6.94 10.95
N THR A 312 -36.37 5.66 10.66
CA THR A 312 -35.47 4.85 9.85
C THR A 312 -35.64 5.16 8.36
N ILE A 313 -34.60 5.73 7.76
CA ILE A 313 -34.56 6.10 6.33
C ILE A 313 -34.02 4.94 5.49
N GLN A 314 -33.03 4.21 6.02
CA GLN A 314 -32.43 3.05 5.36
C GLN A 314 -32.02 2.01 6.40
N ASN A 315 -32.41 0.76 6.19
CA ASN A 315 -31.95 -0.35 7.04
C ASN A 315 -30.49 -0.70 6.71
N SER A 316 -29.73 -1.10 7.73
CA SER A 316 -28.48 -1.82 7.52
C SER A 316 -28.77 -3.27 7.15
N GLN A 317 -28.00 -3.81 6.21
CA GLN A 317 -28.02 -5.23 5.86
C GLN A 317 -26.65 -5.62 5.33
N ASP A 318 -26.34 -6.91 5.38
CA ASP A 318 -25.11 -7.47 4.82
C ASP A 318 -25.25 -7.70 3.31
N ALA A 319 -24.12 -7.69 2.62
CA ALA A 319 -23.99 -8.23 1.28
C ALA A 319 -24.17 -9.75 1.33
N ILE A 320 -24.82 -10.30 0.31
CA ILE A 320 -25.01 -11.74 0.15
C ILE A 320 -24.45 -12.13 -1.21
N VAL A 321 -23.37 -12.90 -1.19
CA VAL A 321 -22.71 -13.45 -2.37
C VAL A 321 -22.88 -14.96 -2.38
N GLN A 322 -23.22 -15.48 -3.54
CA GLN A 322 -23.40 -16.90 -3.78
C GLN A 322 -22.24 -17.41 -4.64
N LEU A 323 -21.55 -18.45 -4.19
CA LEU A 323 -20.55 -19.19 -4.96
C LEU A 323 -21.16 -20.49 -5.51
N GLY A 324 -21.09 -20.64 -6.83
CA GLY A 324 -21.69 -21.74 -7.58
C GLY A 324 -23.15 -21.49 -7.97
N SER A 325 -23.69 -22.41 -8.77
CA SER A 325 -25.06 -22.32 -9.30
C SER A 325 -25.90 -23.51 -8.83
N SER A 326 -27.20 -23.27 -8.59
CA SER A 326 -28.20 -24.32 -8.44
C SER A 326 -28.59 -24.94 -9.79
N GLU A 327 -28.23 -24.29 -10.90
CA GLU A 327 -28.41 -24.87 -12.23
C GLU A 327 -27.56 -26.14 -12.36
N ASN A 328 -28.17 -27.21 -12.85
CA ASN A 328 -27.59 -28.57 -12.94
C ASN A 328 -27.46 -29.34 -11.60
N GLY A 329 -28.20 -28.95 -10.55
CA GLY A 329 -28.33 -29.74 -9.32
C GLY A 329 -27.21 -29.54 -8.30
N GLY A 330 -26.47 -28.42 -8.40
CA GLY A 330 -25.52 -27.99 -7.37
C GLY A 330 -26.20 -27.46 -6.11
N SER A 331 -25.47 -27.43 -4.99
CA SER A 331 -25.86 -26.75 -3.75
C SER A 331 -24.90 -25.59 -3.52
N PRO A 332 -25.29 -24.33 -3.84
CA PRO A 332 -24.36 -23.21 -3.79
C PRO A 332 -24.03 -22.83 -2.34
N ILE A 333 -22.86 -22.21 -2.15
CA ILE A 333 -22.40 -21.69 -0.86
C ILE A 333 -22.81 -20.22 -0.77
N LEU A 334 -23.49 -19.85 0.31
CA LEU A 334 -23.82 -18.45 0.61
C LEU A 334 -22.79 -17.88 1.57
N MET A 335 -22.32 -16.69 1.25
CA MET A 335 -21.45 -15.90 2.11
C MET A 335 -22.13 -14.57 2.41
N TYR A 336 -22.02 -14.14 3.66
CA TYR A 336 -22.53 -12.89 4.18
C TYR A 336 -21.35 -12.00 4.54
N SER A 337 -21.40 -10.73 4.12
CA SER A 337 -20.35 -9.76 4.46
C SER A 337 -20.96 -8.43 4.85
N SER A 338 -20.44 -7.80 5.90
CA SER A 338 -20.82 -6.43 6.27
C SER A 338 -20.35 -5.39 5.25
N SER A 339 -19.49 -5.77 4.29
CA SER A 339 -18.90 -4.88 3.29
C SER A 339 -19.24 -5.30 1.86
N ASN A 340 -19.22 -4.32 0.94
CA ASN A 340 -19.24 -4.57 -0.50
C ASN A 340 -17.84 -4.83 -1.07
N THR A 341 -16.80 -4.79 -0.25
CA THR A 341 -15.45 -5.24 -0.59
C THR A 341 -15.15 -6.50 0.20
N ILE A 342 -14.96 -7.61 -0.50
CA ILE A 342 -14.77 -8.95 0.07
C ILE A 342 -13.38 -9.44 -0.28
N THR A 343 -12.60 -9.86 0.71
CA THR A 343 -11.18 -10.22 0.55
C THR A 343 -10.87 -11.67 0.91
N ASP A 344 -11.85 -12.40 1.42
CA ASP A 344 -11.69 -13.67 2.13
C ASP A 344 -12.60 -14.78 1.59
N LEU A 345 -13.41 -14.51 0.56
CA LEU A 345 -14.24 -15.54 -0.08
C LEU A 345 -13.40 -16.57 -0.85
N ILE A 346 -12.38 -16.09 -1.56
CA ILE A 346 -11.41 -16.88 -2.28
C ILE A 346 -10.04 -16.35 -1.86
N GLU A 347 -9.17 -17.24 -1.39
CA GLU A 347 -7.84 -16.86 -0.90
C GLU A 347 -7.06 -16.07 -1.98
N GLY A 348 -6.53 -14.92 -1.57
CA GLY A 348 -5.78 -14.04 -2.46
C GLY A 348 -6.61 -13.24 -3.46
N VAL A 349 -7.96 -13.25 -3.38
CA VAL A 349 -8.86 -12.53 -4.28
C VAL A 349 -9.64 -11.46 -3.55
N THR A 350 -9.70 -10.27 -4.15
CA THR A 350 -10.58 -9.18 -3.69
C THR A 350 -11.70 -8.96 -4.69
N LEU A 351 -12.94 -8.98 -4.20
CA LEU A 351 -14.16 -8.73 -4.95
C LEU A 351 -14.76 -7.39 -4.51
N GLU A 352 -15.04 -6.51 -5.45
CA GLU A 352 -15.78 -5.26 -5.23
C GLU A 352 -17.17 -5.40 -5.83
N LEU A 353 -18.18 -5.48 -4.98
CA LEU A 353 -19.59 -5.60 -5.36
C LEU A 353 -20.17 -4.23 -5.69
N ARG A 354 -20.77 -4.11 -6.87
CA ARG A 354 -21.28 -2.83 -7.38
C ARG A 354 -22.77 -2.83 -7.63
N SER A 355 -23.35 -3.99 -7.96
CA SER A 355 -24.78 -4.17 -8.15
C SER A 355 -25.19 -5.63 -7.92
N THR A 356 -26.50 -5.89 -7.85
CA THR A 356 -27.02 -7.26 -7.80
C THR A 356 -26.96 -7.92 -9.17
N SER A 357 -26.66 -9.21 -9.23
CA SER A 357 -26.52 -9.93 -10.51
C SER A 357 -27.86 -10.35 -11.13
N ASN A 358 -28.98 -10.11 -10.45
CA ASN A 358 -30.35 -10.40 -10.90
C ASN A 358 -30.58 -11.88 -11.27
N GLY A 359 -29.85 -12.79 -10.63
CA GLY A 359 -29.94 -14.24 -10.83
C GLY A 359 -28.98 -14.80 -11.88
N GLU A 360 -28.34 -13.94 -12.69
CA GLU A 360 -27.32 -14.37 -13.66
C GLU A 360 -25.96 -14.51 -12.95
N PRO A 361 -25.27 -15.65 -13.08
CA PRO A 361 -23.92 -15.81 -12.54
C PRO A 361 -22.88 -14.98 -13.31
N VAL A 362 -22.01 -14.32 -12.57
CA VAL A 362 -20.79 -13.65 -13.06
C VAL A 362 -19.65 -14.65 -13.03
N GLU A 363 -19.01 -14.88 -14.17
CA GLU A 363 -17.82 -15.73 -14.28
C GLU A 363 -16.58 -14.93 -13.87
N ILE A 364 -15.87 -15.43 -12.87
CA ILE A 364 -14.58 -14.93 -12.42
C ILE A 364 -13.51 -15.93 -12.82
N ILE A 365 -12.53 -15.48 -13.60
CA ILE A 365 -11.40 -16.31 -14.05
C ILE A 365 -10.13 -15.79 -13.40
N ILE A 366 -9.42 -16.68 -12.71
CA ILE A 366 -8.08 -16.43 -12.17
C ILE A 366 -7.09 -17.24 -12.99
N SER A 367 -6.06 -16.56 -13.53
CA SER A 367 -5.04 -17.17 -14.36
C SER A 367 -3.64 -16.63 -14.04
N GLU A 368 -2.61 -17.33 -14.48
CA GLU A 368 -1.23 -16.82 -14.46
C GLU A 368 -1.12 -15.59 -15.37
N ASP A 369 -0.66 -14.45 -14.85
CA ASP A 369 -0.36 -13.26 -15.65
C ASP A 369 1.06 -13.32 -16.18
N ARG A 370 1.19 -13.85 -17.40
CA ARG A 370 2.47 -13.92 -18.11
C ARG A 370 2.69 -12.75 -19.06
N SER A 371 1.76 -11.79 -19.10
CA SER A 371 1.75 -10.72 -20.10
C SER A 371 2.89 -9.72 -19.87
N GLN A 372 3.18 -9.40 -18.61
CA GLN A 372 4.17 -8.38 -18.24
C GLN A 372 5.61 -8.84 -18.46
N ILE A 373 5.88 -10.15 -18.35
CA ILE A 373 7.21 -10.74 -18.47
C ILE A 373 7.90 -10.33 -19.78
N LYS A 374 7.16 -10.38 -20.89
CA LYS A 374 7.70 -10.01 -22.21
C LYS A 374 8.13 -8.55 -22.29
N SER A 375 7.35 -7.66 -21.66
CA SER A 375 7.69 -6.25 -21.60
C SER A 375 8.98 -6.04 -20.80
N GLN A 376 9.12 -6.72 -19.65
CA GLN A 376 10.32 -6.62 -18.82
C GLN A 376 11.56 -7.18 -19.53
N ILE A 377 11.43 -8.29 -20.27
CA ILE A 377 12.53 -8.83 -21.09
C ILE A 377 12.94 -7.87 -22.21
N ARG A 378 11.96 -7.22 -22.86
CA ARG A 378 12.25 -6.19 -23.88
C ARG A 378 13.00 -5.01 -23.27
N GLU A 379 12.58 -4.54 -22.11
CA GLU A 379 13.27 -3.45 -21.40
C GLU A 379 14.67 -3.84 -20.93
N PHE A 380 14.87 -5.07 -20.46
CA PHE A 380 16.20 -5.61 -20.15
C PHE A 380 17.13 -5.57 -21.37
N VAL A 381 16.64 -6.02 -22.53
CA VAL A 381 17.39 -5.98 -23.80
C VAL A 381 17.68 -4.53 -24.22
N ASN A 382 16.70 -3.64 -24.12
CA ASN A 382 16.85 -2.22 -24.44
C ASN A 382 17.91 -1.54 -23.57
N LYS A 383 17.87 -1.75 -22.24
CA LYS A 383 18.82 -1.13 -21.30
C LYS A 383 20.25 -1.61 -21.51
N PHE A 384 20.43 -2.89 -21.80
CA PHE A 384 21.75 -3.37 -22.22
C PHE A 384 22.21 -2.71 -23.53
N ASN A 385 21.32 -2.58 -24.52
CA ASN A 385 21.66 -1.99 -25.81
C ASN A 385 21.98 -0.48 -25.72
N GLU A 386 21.28 0.27 -24.86
CA GLU A 386 21.62 1.66 -24.54
C GLU A 386 23.03 1.77 -23.92
N TYR A 387 23.36 0.87 -23.00
CA TYR A 387 24.72 0.75 -22.44
C TYR A 387 25.75 0.41 -23.53
N GLN A 388 25.44 -0.58 -24.38
CA GLN A 388 26.32 -1.01 -25.47
C GLN A 388 26.61 0.14 -26.44
N ASP A 389 25.58 0.88 -26.86
CA ASP A 389 25.70 2.04 -27.75
C ASP A 389 26.59 3.13 -27.14
N PHE A 390 26.44 3.38 -25.83
CA PHE A 390 27.31 4.31 -25.13
C PHE A 390 28.76 3.81 -25.12
N VAL A 391 29.00 2.54 -24.76
CA VAL A 391 30.36 1.97 -24.74
C VAL A 391 31.02 2.03 -26.12
N ASP A 392 30.31 1.68 -27.19
CA ASP A 392 30.81 1.75 -28.56
C ASP A 392 31.20 3.18 -28.95
N SER A 393 30.41 4.18 -28.53
CA SER A 393 30.75 5.61 -28.73
C SER A 393 32.01 6.05 -27.99
N GLN A 394 32.36 5.39 -26.87
CA GLN A 394 33.55 5.74 -26.10
C GLN A 394 34.83 5.12 -26.68
N PHE A 395 34.72 4.04 -27.47
CA PHE A 395 35.85 3.35 -28.10
C PHE A 395 36.00 3.62 -29.60
N SER A 396 35.15 4.47 -30.19
CA SER A 396 35.23 4.82 -31.61
C SER A 396 36.35 5.84 -31.90
N TYR A 397 36.81 5.85 -33.14
CA TYR A 397 37.71 6.88 -33.68
C TYR A 397 37.16 7.39 -35.01
N GLU A 398 36.83 8.68 -35.07
CA GLU A 398 36.33 9.32 -36.27
C GLU A 398 37.48 9.89 -37.11
N LEU A 399 37.70 9.28 -38.29
CA LEU A 399 38.83 9.63 -39.17
C LEU A 399 38.74 11.05 -39.76
N GLU A 400 37.52 11.54 -40.01
CA GLU A 400 37.30 12.86 -40.64
C GLU A 400 37.45 14.02 -39.67
N SER A 401 36.99 13.85 -38.42
CA SER A 401 37.09 14.84 -37.36
C SER A 401 38.39 14.72 -36.54
N ASN A 402 39.15 13.62 -36.72
CA ASN A 402 40.29 13.23 -35.86
C ASN A 402 39.91 13.20 -34.37
N GLN A 403 38.68 12.82 -34.05
CA GLN A 403 38.19 12.71 -32.68
C GLN A 403 38.12 11.26 -32.24
N ALA A 404 38.78 10.95 -31.13
CA ALA A 404 38.64 9.70 -30.41
C ALA A 404 37.50 9.81 -29.40
N GLY A 405 36.83 8.69 -29.12
CA GLY A 405 35.94 8.58 -27.98
C GLY A 405 36.68 8.91 -26.67
N VAL A 406 35.95 9.50 -25.72
CA VAL A 406 36.53 10.12 -24.52
C VAL A 406 37.28 9.12 -23.62
N LEU A 407 36.82 7.86 -23.58
CA LEU A 407 37.42 6.78 -22.78
C LEU A 407 38.19 5.77 -23.64
N LEU A 408 38.63 6.15 -24.84
CA LEU A 408 39.42 5.27 -25.69
C LEU A 408 40.68 4.80 -24.95
N GLY A 409 40.84 3.48 -24.84
CA GLY A 409 41.95 2.84 -24.13
C GLY A 409 41.76 2.69 -22.61
N ASP A 410 40.60 3.04 -22.04
CA ASP A 410 40.31 2.79 -20.63
C ASP A 410 40.09 1.27 -20.39
N VAL A 411 41.08 0.65 -19.77
CA VAL A 411 41.08 -0.79 -19.45
C VAL A 411 39.97 -1.20 -18.48
N SER A 412 39.51 -0.30 -17.60
CA SER A 412 38.47 -0.61 -16.63
C SER A 412 37.10 -0.67 -17.29
N LEU A 413 36.82 0.22 -18.26
CA LEU A 413 35.60 0.13 -19.06
C LEU A 413 35.60 -1.13 -19.93
N MET A 414 36.75 -1.51 -20.50
CA MET A 414 36.89 -2.76 -21.26
C MET A 414 36.65 -4.01 -20.39
N MET A 415 37.19 -4.05 -19.18
CA MET A 415 36.99 -5.17 -18.24
C MET A 415 35.53 -5.30 -17.85
N LEU A 416 34.89 -4.19 -17.45
CA LEU A 416 33.45 -4.14 -17.15
C LEU A 416 32.62 -4.65 -18.34
N HIS A 417 32.86 -4.13 -19.54
CA HIS A 417 32.12 -4.53 -20.73
C HIS A 417 32.27 -6.03 -21.04
N ASN A 418 33.49 -6.57 -20.95
CA ASN A 418 33.73 -8.00 -21.14
C ASN A 418 33.07 -8.86 -20.06
N ASP A 419 33.06 -8.40 -18.81
CA ASP A 419 32.45 -9.13 -17.69
C ASP A 419 30.92 -9.22 -17.84
N LEU A 420 30.26 -8.11 -18.19
CA LEU A 420 28.82 -8.10 -18.47
C LEU A 420 28.46 -8.98 -19.66
N ARG A 421 29.22 -8.88 -20.75
CA ARG A 421 28.99 -9.70 -21.96
C ARG A 421 29.19 -11.18 -21.66
N SER A 422 30.28 -11.53 -20.95
CA SER A 422 30.56 -12.90 -20.54
C SER A 422 29.43 -13.46 -19.67
N THR A 423 28.94 -12.65 -18.71
CA THR A 423 27.84 -13.02 -17.81
C THR A 423 26.55 -13.30 -18.58
N ILE A 424 26.15 -12.43 -19.51
CA ILE A 424 24.93 -12.63 -20.32
C ILE A 424 25.04 -13.88 -21.20
N SER A 425 26.24 -14.19 -21.70
CA SER A 425 26.49 -15.40 -22.49
C SER A 425 26.78 -16.66 -21.68
N SER A 426 26.81 -16.55 -20.35
CA SER A 426 27.24 -17.65 -19.48
C SER A 426 26.21 -18.77 -19.39
N ILE A 427 26.68 -19.93 -18.93
CA ILE A 427 25.84 -21.09 -18.63
C ILE A 427 25.41 -20.96 -17.17
N VAL A 428 24.10 -21.02 -16.92
CA VAL A 428 23.56 -21.15 -15.57
C VAL A 428 23.84 -22.57 -15.06
N GLU A 429 24.79 -22.67 -14.13
CA GLU A 429 25.19 -23.92 -13.49
C GLU A 429 24.25 -24.32 -12.33
N GLY A 430 24.52 -25.46 -11.69
CA GLY A 430 23.78 -25.88 -10.49
C GLY A 430 22.42 -26.52 -10.75
N ARG A 431 22.22 -27.13 -11.94
CA ARG A 431 20.98 -27.86 -12.26
C ARG A 431 21.15 -28.97 -13.32
N PRO A 432 20.28 -30.00 -13.29
CA PRO A 432 20.24 -31.06 -14.29
C PRO A 432 19.55 -30.67 -15.61
N ASP A 433 18.80 -29.56 -15.65
CA ASP A 433 17.87 -29.19 -16.73
C ASP A 433 18.53 -28.86 -18.09
N THR A 434 17.71 -28.83 -19.14
CA THR A 434 18.13 -28.63 -20.54
C THR A 434 18.33 -27.15 -20.94
N MET A 435 17.68 -26.21 -20.25
CA MET A 435 17.80 -24.78 -20.52
C MET A 435 18.77 -24.11 -19.54
N LYS A 436 19.95 -23.74 -20.04
CA LYS A 436 21.05 -23.16 -19.25
C LYS A 436 21.59 -21.85 -19.82
N MET A 437 21.12 -21.41 -21.00
CA MET A 437 21.60 -20.18 -21.65
C MET A 437 20.44 -19.31 -22.12
N LEU A 438 20.60 -17.98 -22.05
CA LEU A 438 19.64 -17.00 -22.58
C LEU A 438 19.33 -17.19 -24.07
N SER A 439 20.30 -17.70 -24.84
CA SER A 439 20.12 -17.99 -26.26
C SER A 439 19.04 -19.05 -26.52
N GLN A 440 18.83 -19.99 -25.60
CA GLN A 440 17.78 -21.01 -25.69
C GLN A 440 16.38 -20.44 -25.38
N ALA A 441 16.32 -19.28 -24.72
CA ALA A 441 15.10 -18.48 -24.52
C ALA A 441 14.90 -17.42 -25.62
N GLY A 442 15.73 -17.40 -26.67
CA GLY A 442 15.60 -16.43 -27.77
C GLY A 442 16.29 -15.08 -27.54
N ILE A 443 17.11 -14.95 -26.48
CA ILE A 443 17.88 -13.73 -26.21
C ILE A 443 19.35 -14.00 -26.55
N LYS A 444 19.89 -13.30 -27.55
CA LYS A 444 21.26 -13.53 -28.03
C LYS A 444 21.94 -12.27 -28.53
N PHE A 445 23.27 -12.29 -28.52
CA PHE A 445 24.07 -11.26 -29.16
C PHE A 445 24.01 -11.33 -30.68
N ASP A 446 23.93 -10.19 -31.34
CA ASP A 446 24.17 -10.03 -32.77
C ASP A 446 25.67 -9.85 -33.09
N SER A 447 25.99 -9.63 -34.37
CA SER A 447 27.37 -9.42 -34.82
C SER A 447 28.01 -8.15 -34.28
N ASN A 448 27.22 -7.18 -33.84
CA ASN A 448 27.66 -5.90 -33.31
C ASN A 448 27.77 -5.89 -31.78
N GLY A 449 27.49 -7.03 -31.12
CA GLY A 449 27.52 -7.13 -29.67
C GLY A 449 26.26 -6.58 -28.97
N LYS A 450 25.20 -6.24 -29.72
CA LYS A 450 23.89 -5.88 -29.16
C LYS A 450 23.05 -7.12 -28.89
N LEU A 451 22.16 -7.04 -27.91
CA LEU A 451 21.16 -8.07 -27.65
C LEU A 451 19.97 -7.98 -28.60
N THR A 452 19.51 -9.14 -29.04
CA THR A 452 18.29 -9.33 -29.84
C THR A 452 17.33 -10.24 -29.07
N PHE A 453 16.03 -10.01 -29.25
CA PHE A 453 14.96 -10.77 -28.60
C PHE A 453 14.02 -11.41 -29.63
N ASP A 454 14.01 -12.73 -29.66
CA ASP A 454 13.06 -13.51 -30.47
C ASP A 454 11.82 -13.88 -29.64
N GLU A 455 10.78 -13.07 -29.78
CA GLU A 455 9.52 -13.26 -29.06
C GLU A 455 8.84 -14.60 -29.39
N SER A 456 9.01 -15.12 -30.60
CA SER A 456 8.40 -16.39 -30.98
C SER A 456 9.01 -17.55 -30.20
N ILE A 457 10.34 -17.58 -30.10
CA ILE A 457 11.05 -18.59 -29.30
C ILE A 457 10.71 -18.45 -27.82
N PHE A 458 10.68 -17.22 -27.31
CA PHE A 458 10.36 -16.96 -25.90
C PHE A 458 8.94 -17.41 -25.55
N ASN A 459 7.94 -17.07 -26.38
CA ASN A 459 6.55 -17.50 -26.17
C ASN A 459 6.43 -19.03 -26.14
N GLN A 460 7.15 -19.73 -27.03
CA GLN A 460 7.17 -21.18 -27.00
C GLN A 460 7.73 -21.71 -25.69
N LYS A 461 8.79 -21.08 -25.14
CA LYS A 461 9.38 -21.49 -23.86
C LYS A 461 8.51 -21.18 -22.65
N ILE A 462 7.73 -20.10 -22.70
CA ILE A 462 6.73 -19.81 -21.69
C ILE A 462 5.72 -20.96 -21.59
N GLU A 463 5.25 -21.49 -22.72
CA GLU A 463 4.24 -22.55 -22.73
C GLU A 463 4.84 -23.93 -22.40
N ASP A 464 5.98 -24.28 -22.99
CA ASP A 464 6.54 -25.64 -22.89
C ASP A 464 7.37 -25.86 -21.60
N ASN A 465 8.09 -24.84 -21.12
CA ASN A 465 9.16 -24.96 -20.13
C ASN A 465 9.20 -23.75 -19.17
N TYR A 466 8.04 -23.30 -18.68
CA TYR A 466 7.94 -22.08 -17.88
C TYR A 466 8.90 -22.04 -16.69
N ASN A 467 8.92 -23.10 -15.88
CA ASN A 467 9.77 -23.14 -14.69
C ASN A 467 11.26 -23.06 -15.05
N ASP A 468 11.70 -23.72 -16.12
CA ASP A 468 13.10 -23.63 -16.57
C ASP A 468 13.45 -22.21 -17.06
N LEU A 469 12.48 -21.53 -17.67
CA LEU A 469 12.62 -20.14 -18.09
C LEU A 469 12.76 -19.19 -16.90
N VAL A 470 11.88 -19.29 -15.90
CA VAL A 470 11.95 -18.50 -14.65
C VAL A 470 13.33 -18.66 -14.00
N ARG A 471 13.73 -19.92 -13.87
CA ARG A 471 15.01 -20.38 -13.35
C ARG A 471 16.22 -19.85 -14.13
N LEU A 472 16.08 -19.48 -15.38
CA LEU A 472 17.17 -18.88 -16.16
C LEU A 472 17.50 -17.46 -15.71
N PHE A 473 16.51 -16.74 -15.17
CA PHE A 473 16.65 -15.35 -14.72
C PHE A 473 16.82 -15.24 -13.21
N LYS A 474 16.08 -16.03 -12.41
CA LYS A 474 16.13 -15.98 -10.94
C LYS A 474 16.98 -17.08 -10.30
N SER A 475 17.40 -16.84 -9.06
CA SER A 475 17.94 -17.87 -8.17
C SER A 475 16.87 -18.87 -7.76
N SER A 476 17.21 -20.16 -7.76
CA SER A 476 16.28 -21.21 -7.38
C SER A 476 16.99 -22.44 -6.84
N GLY A 477 16.27 -23.28 -6.13
CA GLY A 477 16.71 -24.61 -5.75
C GLY A 477 15.75 -25.69 -6.25
N THR A 478 16.30 -26.84 -6.62
CA THR A 478 15.54 -28.08 -6.80
C THR A 478 16.11 -29.17 -5.91
N THR A 479 15.27 -30.09 -5.47
CA THR A 479 15.67 -31.17 -4.58
C THR A 479 15.33 -32.52 -5.21
N ASN A 480 16.10 -33.55 -4.88
CA ASN A 480 15.80 -34.92 -5.29
C ASN A 480 14.97 -35.71 -4.25
N ASN A 481 14.65 -35.07 -3.12
CA ASN A 481 13.84 -35.64 -2.05
C ASN A 481 12.66 -34.69 -1.78
N ALA A 482 11.43 -35.20 -1.91
CA ALA A 482 10.20 -34.42 -1.72
C ALA A 482 9.98 -33.93 -0.28
N LEU A 483 10.70 -34.48 0.70
CA LEU A 483 10.66 -34.05 2.11
C LEU A 483 11.63 -32.90 2.41
N ILE A 484 12.38 -32.44 1.40
CA ILE A 484 13.30 -31.31 1.47
C ILE A 484 12.88 -30.33 0.39
N GLU A 485 12.57 -29.10 0.78
CA GLU A 485 12.16 -28.05 -0.14
C GLU A 485 13.11 -26.84 -0.04
N TYR A 486 13.49 -26.28 -1.19
CA TYR A 486 14.22 -25.01 -1.22
C TYR A 486 13.27 -23.87 -0.92
N VAL A 487 13.64 -23.02 0.04
CA VAL A 487 12.82 -21.86 0.43
C VAL A 487 13.46 -20.57 -0.08
N SER A 488 14.72 -20.33 0.26
CA SER A 488 15.41 -19.10 -0.12
C SER A 488 16.93 -19.27 -0.10
N SER A 489 17.64 -18.28 -0.62
CA SER A 489 19.09 -18.16 -0.58
C SER A 489 19.50 -16.72 -0.32
N SER A 490 20.78 -16.50 -0.06
CA SER A 490 21.37 -15.15 0.02
C SER A 490 22.36 -14.93 -1.12
N ALA A 491 22.79 -13.69 -1.33
CA ALA A 491 23.88 -13.38 -2.25
C ALA A 491 25.20 -14.12 -1.89
N SER A 492 25.38 -14.51 -0.63
CA SER A 492 26.54 -15.28 -0.17
C SER A 492 26.45 -16.78 -0.46
N THR A 493 25.27 -17.31 -0.80
CA THR A 493 25.11 -18.71 -1.20
C THR A 493 25.83 -18.94 -2.53
N LYS A 494 26.76 -19.89 -2.57
CA LYS A 494 27.49 -20.24 -3.80
C LYS A 494 26.70 -21.25 -4.63
N VAL A 495 27.05 -21.38 -5.91
CA VAL A 495 26.48 -22.41 -6.78
C VAL A 495 27.34 -23.67 -6.70
N SER A 496 26.71 -24.84 -6.61
CA SER A 496 27.40 -26.15 -6.65
C SER A 496 27.04 -26.90 -7.93
N THR A 497 28.03 -27.35 -8.69
CA THR A 497 27.81 -28.13 -9.93
C THR A 497 27.26 -29.53 -9.67
N THR A 498 27.54 -30.10 -8.50
CA THR A 498 27.09 -31.44 -8.09
C THR A 498 25.87 -31.40 -7.17
N GLY A 499 25.44 -30.21 -6.73
CA GLY A 499 24.44 -30.03 -5.69
C GLY A 499 25.05 -30.09 -4.28
N TYR A 500 24.24 -29.74 -3.28
CA TYR A 500 24.56 -29.75 -1.86
C TYR A 500 23.89 -30.93 -1.18
N GLN A 501 24.67 -31.79 -0.54
CA GLN A 501 24.12 -32.89 0.26
C GLN A 501 23.49 -32.33 1.55
N VAL A 502 22.29 -32.76 1.89
CA VAL A 502 21.62 -32.39 3.14
C VAL A 502 21.62 -33.62 4.03
N ASP A 503 22.13 -33.45 5.24
CA ASP A 503 22.23 -34.49 6.27
C ASP A 503 21.50 -34.00 7.54
N ILE A 504 20.45 -34.69 7.96
CA ILE A 504 19.54 -34.33 9.05
C ILE A 504 19.82 -35.26 10.23
N THR A 505 20.45 -34.72 11.26
CA THR A 505 20.79 -35.46 12.48
C THR A 505 19.63 -35.48 13.47
N GLN A 506 18.67 -34.57 13.34
CA GLN A 506 17.47 -34.51 14.16
C GLN A 506 16.30 -33.93 13.36
N ALA A 507 15.19 -34.66 13.30
CA ALA A 507 13.93 -34.16 12.74
C ALA A 507 13.26 -33.14 13.68
N ALA A 508 12.57 -32.16 13.11
CA ALA A 508 11.78 -31.23 13.91
C ALA A 508 10.56 -31.95 14.51
N THR A 509 10.18 -31.59 15.73
CA THR A 509 8.98 -32.14 16.40
C THR A 509 8.08 -31.03 16.93
N ARG A 510 6.79 -31.36 17.05
CA ARG A 510 5.76 -30.49 17.63
C ARG A 510 5.86 -30.53 19.16
N GLY A 511 5.44 -29.47 19.82
CA GLY A 511 5.19 -29.51 21.26
C GLY A 511 3.97 -30.39 21.52
N SER A 512 3.99 -31.21 22.56
CA SER A 512 2.89 -32.09 22.89
C SER A 512 2.52 -32.04 24.37
N PHE A 513 1.25 -32.32 24.65
CA PHE A 513 0.74 -32.56 25.99
C PHE A 513 -0.04 -33.87 25.99
N VAL A 514 0.41 -34.82 26.81
CA VAL A 514 -0.23 -36.13 26.96
C VAL A 514 -1.01 -36.12 28.27
N GLY A 515 -2.34 -36.13 28.18
CA GLY A 515 -3.22 -36.27 29.33
C GLY A 515 -3.07 -37.61 30.03
N THR A 516 -3.51 -37.68 31.28
CA THR A 516 -3.65 -38.94 32.02
C THR A 516 -4.83 -39.76 31.48
N SER A 517 -4.77 -41.08 31.67
CA SER A 517 -5.84 -41.97 31.22
C SER A 517 -7.14 -41.74 31.98
N ILE A 518 -8.24 -41.59 31.26
CA ILE A 518 -9.61 -41.52 31.76
C ILE A 518 -10.42 -42.72 31.23
N THR A 519 -11.56 -43.02 31.86
CA THR A 519 -12.49 -44.03 31.32
C THR A 519 -12.97 -43.60 29.94
N ASN A 520 -13.05 -44.55 29.01
CA ASN A 520 -13.48 -44.26 27.65
C ASN A 520 -14.91 -43.67 27.66
N PRO A 521 -15.19 -42.52 27.02
CA PRO A 521 -16.54 -41.95 26.95
C PRO A 521 -17.58 -42.91 26.36
N SER A 522 -17.17 -43.88 25.55
CA SER A 522 -18.05 -44.93 25.04
C SER A 522 -18.54 -45.92 26.12
N ASP A 523 -17.83 -46.03 27.24
CA ASP A 523 -18.12 -46.92 28.37
C ASP A 523 -18.95 -46.23 29.47
N GLY A 524 -20.04 -45.56 29.08
CA GLY A 524 -21.01 -44.97 30.02
C GLY A 524 -21.17 -43.45 29.97
N GLY A 525 -20.48 -42.78 29.04
CA GLY A 525 -20.59 -41.35 28.80
C GLY A 525 -19.73 -40.49 29.72
N LEU A 526 -19.19 -39.38 29.19
CA LEU A 526 -18.52 -38.33 29.95
C LEU A 526 -19.39 -37.07 29.94
N THR A 527 -19.91 -36.67 31.09
CA THR A 527 -20.79 -35.50 31.21
C THR A 527 -20.01 -34.24 31.58
N LEU A 528 -20.09 -33.22 30.72
CA LEU A 528 -19.70 -31.85 31.04
C LEU A 528 -20.95 -31.03 31.38
N ASP A 529 -20.91 -30.33 32.51
CA ASP A 529 -21.97 -29.46 33.02
C ASP A 529 -21.38 -28.14 33.55
N SER A 530 -22.22 -27.28 34.12
CA SER A 530 -21.81 -25.97 34.65
C SER A 530 -20.72 -26.00 35.74
N SER A 531 -20.42 -27.17 36.32
CA SER A 531 -19.42 -27.35 37.38
C SER A 531 -18.06 -27.85 36.88
N ASN A 532 -17.95 -28.26 35.61
CA ASN A 532 -16.74 -28.91 35.09
C ASN A 532 -16.51 -28.75 33.57
N ASN A 533 -16.95 -27.64 32.96
CA ASN A 533 -16.86 -27.43 31.51
C ASN A 533 -15.84 -26.37 31.06
N ILE A 534 -15.04 -25.79 31.96
CA ILE A 534 -14.07 -24.74 31.60
C ILE A 534 -12.66 -25.30 31.47
N ILE A 535 -11.95 -25.00 30.39
CA ILE A 535 -10.52 -25.25 30.25
C ILE A 535 -9.73 -23.95 30.09
N LYS A 536 -8.43 -24.03 30.38
CA LYS A 536 -7.47 -22.95 30.22
C LYS A 536 -6.13 -23.59 29.88
N VAL A 537 -5.58 -23.18 28.74
CA VAL A 537 -4.40 -23.79 28.13
C VAL A 537 -3.36 -22.71 27.86
N THR A 538 -2.09 -23.07 27.93
CA THR A 538 -0.99 -22.22 27.47
C THR A 538 -0.38 -22.87 26.24
N VAL A 539 -0.36 -22.17 25.11
CA VAL A 539 0.22 -22.66 23.84
C VAL A 539 1.31 -21.69 23.40
N ASN A 540 2.53 -22.19 23.18
CA ASN A 540 3.72 -21.40 22.81
C ASN A 540 3.97 -20.21 23.76
N GLY A 541 3.68 -20.39 25.05
CA GLY A 541 3.80 -19.36 26.09
C GLY A 541 2.64 -18.36 26.17
N ILE A 542 1.63 -18.45 25.30
CA ILE A 542 0.43 -17.60 25.34
C ILE A 542 -0.68 -18.34 26.08
N VAL A 543 -1.28 -17.67 27.06
CA VAL A 543 -2.37 -18.23 27.89
C VAL A 543 -3.71 -17.89 27.24
N SER A 544 -4.56 -18.90 27.07
CA SER A 544 -5.93 -18.73 26.57
C SER A 544 -6.81 -17.91 27.51
N GLY A 545 -7.98 -17.49 27.02
CA GLY A 545 -9.11 -17.16 27.88
C GLY A 545 -9.61 -18.37 28.69
N GLU A 546 -10.71 -18.18 29.42
CA GLU A 546 -11.48 -19.29 29.97
C GLU A 546 -12.38 -19.85 28.85
N ILE A 547 -12.04 -21.05 28.38
CA ILE A 547 -12.70 -21.69 27.24
C ILE A 547 -13.80 -22.59 27.79
N ALA A 548 -15.05 -22.27 27.46
CA ALA A 548 -16.21 -23.07 27.85
C ALA A 548 -16.51 -24.14 26.80
N LEU A 549 -16.43 -25.40 27.21
CA LEU A 549 -16.85 -26.55 26.40
C LEU A 549 -18.37 -26.73 26.48
N THR A 550 -18.94 -27.30 25.42
CA THR A 550 -20.38 -27.55 25.31
C THR A 550 -20.86 -28.52 26.40
N GLN A 551 -21.86 -28.11 27.18
CA GLN A 551 -22.43 -28.93 28.24
C GLN A 551 -23.33 -30.02 27.66
N LYS A 552 -22.84 -31.26 27.66
CA LYS A 552 -23.59 -32.47 27.27
C LYS A 552 -22.87 -33.72 27.79
N THR A 553 -23.48 -34.88 27.54
CA THR A 553 -22.80 -36.17 27.72
C THR A 553 -22.19 -36.60 26.39
N TYR A 554 -20.88 -36.67 26.35
CA TYR A 554 -20.11 -37.17 25.22
C TYR A 554 -20.03 -38.70 25.29
N THR A 555 -20.32 -39.37 24.18
CA THR A 555 -20.27 -40.84 24.09
C THR A 555 -19.13 -41.36 23.24
N SER A 556 -18.27 -40.47 22.75
CA SER A 556 -17.08 -40.78 21.96
C SER A 556 -15.92 -39.88 22.40
N GLY A 557 -14.73 -40.48 22.53
CA GLY A 557 -13.49 -39.74 22.77
C GLY A 557 -13.13 -38.82 21.59
N ASP A 558 -13.36 -39.28 20.35
CA ASP A 558 -13.10 -38.48 19.14
C ASP A 558 -14.01 -37.24 19.05
N GLU A 559 -15.29 -37.40 19.41
CA GLU A 559 -16.23 -36.26 19.45
C GLU A 559 -15.79 -35.21 20.46
N LEU A 560 -15.30 -35.65 21.61
CA LEU A 560 -14.81 -34.76 22.65
C LEU A 560 -13.45 -34.14 22.31
N ALA A 561 -12.57 -34.89 21.63
CA ALA A 561 -11.31 -34.35 21.10
C ALA A 561 -11.58 -33.21 20.10
N GLN A 562 -12.51 -33.41 19.16
CA GLN A 562 -12.92 -32.38 18.19
C GLN A 562 -13.49 -31.14 18.89
N GLU A 563 -14.36 -31.31 19.89
CA GLU A 563 -14.86 -30.18 20.70
C GLU A 563 -13.71 -29.40 21.33
N ILE A 564 -12.76 -30.09 21.96
CA ILE A 564 -11.63 -29.45 22.63
C ILE A 564 -10.75 -28.72 21.61
N GLU A 565 -10.50 -29.32 20.44
CA GLU A 565 -9.75 -28.70 19.35
C GLU A 565 -10.42 -27.41 18.87
N ASP A 566 -11.70 -27.49 18.50
CA ASP A 566 -12.46 -26.35 17.98
C ASP A 566 -12.55 -25.23 19.02
N ALA A 567 -12.77 -25.57 20.30
CA ALA A 567 -12.88 -24.61 21.37
C ALA A 567 -11.56 -23.90 21.68
N ILE A 568 -10.42 -24.63 21.67
CA ILE A 568 -9.09 -24.01 21.83
C ILE A 568 -8.77 -23.13 20.63
N ASN A 569 -8.99 -23.62 19.41
CA ASN A 569 -8.64 -22.92 18.17
C ASN A 569 -9.55 -21.71 17.89
N SER A 570 -10.71 -21.61 18.56
CA SER A 570 -11.61 -20.44 18.48
C SER A 570 -11.33 -19.37 19.55
N ASP A 571 -10.38 -19.60 20.47
CA ASP A 571 -10.03 -18.62 21.51
C ASP A 571 -9.30 -17.42 20.91
N SER A 572 -9.76 -16.21 21.24
CA SER A 572 -9.22 -14.97 20.67
C SER A 572 -7.80 -14.64 21.12
N ASN A 573 -7.36 -15.11 22.30
CA ASN A 573 -5.98 -14.91 22.76
C ASN A 573 -5.00 -15.83 22.01
N LEU A 574 -5.49 -16.93 21.43
CA LEU A 574 -4.70 -17.90 20.67
C LEU A 574 -4.82 -17.70 19.14
N SER A 575 -5.31 -16.54 18.70
CA SER A 575 -5.41 -16.23 17.27
C SER A 575 -4.06 -16.42 16.55
N GLY A 576 -4.03 -17.34 15.59
CA GLY A 576 -2.83 -17.71 14.84
C GLY A 576 -1.94 -18.80 15.46
N ILE A 577 -2.29 -19.34 16.63
CA ILE A 577 -1.56 -20.41 17.33
C ILE A 577 -2.54 -21.53 17.67
N GLY A 578 -2.68 -22.48 16.76
CA GLY A 578 -3.60 -23.60 16.92
C GLY A 578 -2.97 -24.86 17.49
N VAL A 579 -3.82 -25.78 17.92
CA VAL A 579 -3.48 -27.14 18.32
C VAL A 579 -4.27 -28.15 17.50
N ASP A 580 -3.76 -29.38 17.44
CA ASP A 580 -4.54 -30.55 17.03
C ASP A 580 -4.74 -31.44 18.27
N VAL A 581 -5.92 -32.01 18.43
CA VAL A 581 -6.28 -32.85 19.59
C VAL A 581 -6.64 -34.26 19.11
N GLU A 582 -5.95 -35.25 19.65
CA GLU A 582 -6.16 -36.66 19.35
C GLU A 582 -6.67 -37.40 20.58
N TRP A 583 -7.64 -38.27 20.39
CA TRP A 583 -8.03 -39.27 21.39
C TRP A 583 -7.29 -40.58 21.14
N VAL A 584 -6.47 -41.01 22.10
CA VAL A 584 -5.77 -42.30 22.05
C VAL A 584 -6.57 -43.32 22.86
N ASP A 585 -7.27 -44.21 22.17
CA ASP A 585 -8.05 -45.29 22.75
C ASP A 585 -7.15 -46.45 23.21
N ASN A 586 -7.33 -46.87 24.47
CA ASN A 586 -6.68 -48.01 25.11
C ASN A 586 -7.74 -48.95 25.70
N GLU A 587 -8.72 -49.34 24.89
CA GLU A 587 -9.87 -50.21 25.23
C GLU A 587 -10.82 -49.52 26.22
N ASN A 588 -10.79 -49.92 27.51
CA ASN A 588 -11.70 -49.37 28.53
C ASN A 588 -11.28 -47.99 29.06
N THR A 589 -10.12 -47.51 28.62
CA THR A 589 -9.54 -46.22 29.00
C THR A 589 -8.96 -45.54 27.78
N GLY A 590 -8.73 -44.24 27.84
CA GLY A 590 -7.97 -43.53 26.82
C GLY A 590 -7.46 -42.21 27.36
N ASN A 591 -6.70 -41.48 26.55
CA ASN A 591 -6.18 -40.18 26.94
C ASN A 591 -6.15 -39.24 25.74
N PHE A 592 -6.26 -37.95 26.02
CA PHE A 592 -6.06 -36.92 25.01
C PHE A 592 -4.56 -36.67 24.81
N VAL A 593 -4.15 -36.53 23.56
CA VAL A 593 -2.84 -36.03 23.17
C VAL A 593 -3.05 -34.76 22.37
N ILE A 594 -2.44 -33.68 22.80
CA ILE A 594 -2.60 -32.36 22.19
C ILE A 594 -1.26 -31.97 21.58
N TYR A 595 -1.24 -31.59 20.32
CA TYR A 595 -0.04 -31.16 19.62
C TYR A 595 -0.17 -29.71 19.16
N THR A 596 0.87 -28.90 19.36
CA THR A 596 0.94 -27.55 18.77
C THR A 596 1.00 -27.63 17.25
N ARG A 597 0.29 -26.81 16.46
CA ARG A 597 0.44 -26.83 14.98
C ARG A 597 1.83 -26.38 14.49
N THR A 598 2.59 -25.70 15.35
CA THR A 598 3.97 -25.30 15.10
C THR A 598 4.98 -26.39 15.46
N TYR A 599 6.15 -26.36 14.83
CA TYR A 599 7.29 -27.21 15.14
C TYR A 599 8.42 -26.40 15.79
N GLY A 600 9.28 -27.07 16.55
CA GLY A 600 10.50 -26.47 17.08
C GLY A 600 10.57 -26.34 18.60
N SER A 601 11.69 -25.82 19.09
CA SER A 601 11.94 -25.65 20.53
C SER A 601 11.02 -24.63 21.23
N ASN A 602 10.39 -23.74 20.47
CA ASN A 602 9.38 -22.80 20.97
C ASN A 602 7.98 -23.42 21.06
N SER A 603 7.78 -24.59 20.45
CA SER A 603 6.49 -25.27 20.46
C SER A 603 6.24 -25.94 21.80
N THR A 604 5.24 -25.44 22.53
CA THR A 604 4.84 -25.96 23.84
C THR A 604 3.33 -25.89 24.01
N VAL A 605 2.76 -26.86 24.73
CA VAL A 605 1.37 -26.82 25.17
C VAL A 605 1.28 -27.35 26.59
N THR A 606 0.65 -26.60 27.48
CA THR A 606 0.52 -26.95 28.90
C THR A 606 -0.84 -26.56 29.47
N PHE A 607 -1.22 -27.22 30.56
CA PHE A 607 -2.46 -27.00 31.30
C PHE A 607 -2.15 -26.64 32.76
N ASP A 608 -1.39 -25.56 32.96
CA ASP A 608 -0.75 -25.23 34.24
C ASP A 608 -1.67 -24.62 35.30
N SER A 609 -2.83 -24.07 34.89
CA SER A 609 -3.78 -23.43 35.81
C SER A 609 -5.21 -23.91 35.55
N ALA A 610 -5.79 -24.60 36.52
CA ALA A 610 -7.20 -24.98 36.50
C ALA A 610 -8.09 -23.79 36.93
N PRO A 611 -9.03 -23.31 36.08
CA PRO A 611 -9.97 -22.26 36.43
C PRO A 611 -11.07 -22.76 37.39
N GLU A 612 -11.97 -21.87 37.82
CA GLU A 612 -13.21 -22.30 38.47
C GLU A 612 -14.05 -23.15 37.48
N ASN A 613 -14.77 -24.15 38.00
CA ASN A 613 -15.53 -25.12 37.18
C ASN A 613 -14.68 -25.84 36.12
N SER A 614 -13.42 -26.13 36.46
CA SER A 614 -12.44 -26.69 35.55
C SER A 614 -12.77 -28.12 35.07
N ALA A 615 -12.65 -28.33 33.76
CA ALA A 615 -12.71 -29.64 33.13
C ALA A 615 -11.36 -30.39 33.18
N HIS A 616 -10.27 -29.78 33.65
CA HIS A 616 -8.93 -30.40 33.66
C HIS A 616 -8.89 -31.74 34.39
N GLY A 617 -9.68 -31.90 35.46
CA GLY A 617 -9.76 -33.15 36.20
C GLY A 617 -10.43 -34.26 35.40
N ILE A 618 -11.64 -33.99 34.89
CA ILE A 618 -12.46 -34.98 34.19
C ILE A 618 -11.90 -35.35 32.80
N LEU A 619 -11.19 -34.41 32.16
CA LEU A 619 -10.52 -34.64 30.87
C LEU A 619 -9.11 -35.23 31.02
N GLY A 620 -8.66 -35.52 32.24
CA GLY A 620 -7.33 -36.10 32.47
C GLY A 620 -6.16 -35.14 32.25
N PHE A 621 -6.39 -33.84 32.09
CA PHE A 621 -5.33 -32.83 31.97
C PHE A 621 -4.61 -32.57 33.29
N SER A 622 -5.24 -32.89 34.43
CA SER A 622 -4.60 -32.81 35.74
C SER A 622 -3.49 -33.85 35.87
N GLY A 623 -2.23 -33.40 35.80
CA GLY A 623 -1.07 -34.29 35.89
C GLY A 623 -0.63 -34.91 34.56
N GLY A 624 -1.11 -34.37 33.43
CA GLY A 624 -0.56 -34.71 32.12
C GLY A 624 0.91 -34.31 31.96
N VAL A 625 1.58 -34.88 30.97
CA VAL A 625 3.00 -34.66 30.70
C VAL A 625 3.14 -33.80 29.45
N ALA A 626 3.75 -32.63 29.61
CA ALA A 626 4.15 -31.78 28.49
C ALA A 626 5.53 -32.18 27.97
N ALA A 627 5.71 -32.17 26.65
CA ALA A 627 6.99 -32.24 25.98
C ALA A 627 7.15 -31.04 25.05
N THR A 628 8.30 -30.38 25.15
CA THR A 628 8.67 -29.31 24.23
C THR A 628 9.06 -29.90 22.88
N GLY A 629 8.64 -29.25 21.80
CA GLY A 629 9.08 -29.59 20.46
C GLY A 629 10.59 -29.43 20.29
N GLN A 630 11.12 -29.91 19.17
CA GLN A 630 12.54 -29.82 18.85
C GLN A 630 12.71 -29.21 17.47
N ASP A 631 13.73 -28.38 17.30
CA ASP A 631 14.10 -27.85 15.98
C ASP A 631 14.80 -28.94 15.16
N VAL A 632 14.70 -28.83 13.83
CA VAL A 632 15.52 -29.63 12.92
C VAL A 632 17.01 -29.37 13.21
N GLN A 633 17.86 -30.39 13.12
CA GLN A 633 19.31 -30.22 13.17
C GLN A 633 19.95 -30.99 12.02
N GLY A 634 21.01 -30.45 11.46
CA GLY A 634 21.68 -31.06 10.31
C GLY A 634 22.80 -30.20 9.74
N THR A 635 23.37 -30.68 8.64
CA THR A 635 24.37 -29.98 7.85
C THR A 635 23.92 -29.84 6.41
N ILE A 636 24.42 -28.79 5.75
CA ILE A 636 24.27 -28.61 4.30
C ILE A 636 25.67 -28.64 3.71
N ASN A 637 25.94 -29.61 2.86
CA ASN A 637 27.24 -29.89 2.25
C ASN A 637 28.36 -30.08 3.27
N GLY A 638 28.04 -30.67 4.44
CA GLY A 638 28.98 -30.85 5.55
C GLY A 638 29.27 -29.56 6.35
N GLU A 639 28.68 -28.42 5.99
CA GLU A 639 28.73 -27.19 6.78
C GLU A 639 27.54 -27.18 7.76
N GLU A 640 27.78 -26.83 9.03
CA GLU A 640 26.71 -26.75 10.02
C GLU A 640 25.64 -25.73 9.62
N ALA A 641 24.38 -26.07 9.88
CA ALA A 641 23.24 -25.23 9.60
C ALA A 641 22.38 -25.04 10.86
N THR A 642 21.79 -23.86 11.01
CA THR A 642 20.90 -23.53 12.12
C THR A 642 19.47 -23.94 11.79
N GLY A 643 18.85 -24.71 12.68
CA GLY A 643 17.46 -25.08 12.59
C GLY A 643 16.53 -24.19 13.42
N VAL A 644 15.36 -23.85 12.86
CA VAL A 644 14.25 -23.21 13.58
C VAL A 644 12.95 -23.85 13.10
N GLY A 645 12.29 -24.58 13.98
CA GLY A 645 11.18 -25.45 13.61
C GLY A 645 11.62 -26.45 12.54
N GLN A 646 10.90 -26.47 11.42
CA GLN A 646 11.22 -27.29 10.24
C GLN A 646 12.22 -26.63 9.28
N PHE A 647 12.64 -25.39 9.52
CA PHE A 647 13.55 -24.71 8.62
C PHE A 647 15.01 -24.93 9.00
N LEU A 648 15.82 -25.38 8.05
CA LEU A 648 17.27 -25.52 8.19
C LEU A 648 17.97 -24.46 7.34
N THR A 649 18.80 -23.62 7.93
CA THR A 649 19.45 -22.48 7.25
C THR A 649 20.96 -22.53 7.42
N GLY A 650 21.71 -22.48 6.31
CA GLY A 650 23.17 -22.40 6.36
C GLY A 650 23.65 -21.10 7.03
N ASN A 651 24.63 -21.22 7.93
CA ASN A 651 25.07 -20.13 8.79
C ASN A 651 25.82 -19.02 8.02
N ASP A 652 25.76 -17.77 8.47
CA ASP A 652 26.37 -16.61 7.80
C ASP A 652 27.89 -16.73 7.56
N GLY A 653 28.59 -17.57 8.32
CA GLY A 653 30.02 -17.84 8.19
C GLY A 653 30.37 -19.02 7.27
N ASN A 654 29.38 -19.74 6.74
CA ASN A 654 29.60 -20.88 5.87
C ASN A 654 30.23 -20.44 4.54
N GLU A 655 31.17 -21.22 4.01
CA GLU A 655 31.87 -20.86 2.79
C GLU A 655 30.96 -20.98 1.56
N ASN A 656 30.04 -21.94 1.56
CA ASN A 656 29.23 -22.28 0.39
C ASN A 656 27.73 -22.10 0.62
N THR A 657 27.24 -22.40 1.82
CA THR A 657 25.80 -22.53 2.10
C THR A 657 25.21 -21.36 2.87
N ALA A 658 25.96 -20.28 3.11
CA ALA A 658 25.50 -19.13 3.89
C ALA A 658 24.17 -18.58 3.35
N GLY A 659 23.15 -18.55 4.21
CA GLY A 659 21.81 -18.06 3.90
C GLY A 659 20.95 -18.99 3.03
N LEU A 660 21.43 -20.19 2.67
CA LEU A 660 20.61 -21.20 2.00
C LEU A 660 19.62 -21.78 3.00
N LYS A 661 18.32 -21.56 2.77
CA LYS A 661 17.23 -21.99 3.65
C LYS A 661 16.41 -23.08 3.00
N LEU A 662 16.20 -24.15 3.74
CA LEU A 662 15.45 -25.33 3.35
C LEU A 662 14.31 -25.58 4.33
N LEU A 663 13.17 -26.06 3.83
CA LEU A 663 12.09 -26.63 4.66
C LEU A 663 12.26 -28.14 4.69
N ILE A 664 12.30 -28.70 5.90
CA ILE A 664 12.53 -30.12 6.17
C ILE A 664 11.27 -30.70 6.83
N THR A 665 10.54 -31.53 6.09
CA THR A 665 9.32 -32.20 6.58
C THR A 665 9.54 -33.67 6.95
N ILE A 666 10.81 -34.04 7.13
CA ILE A 666 11.23 -35.39 7.53
C ILE A 666 10.83 -35.64 8.98
N SER A 667 10.12 -36.73 9.21
CA SER A 667 9.71 -37.19 10.54
C SER A 667 10.80 -38.04 11.19
N PRO A 668 10.82 -38.18 12.54
CA PRO A 668 11.87 -38.94 13.25
C PRO A 668 12.04 -40.40 12.78
N ASP A 669 10.97 -41.04 12.31
CA ASP A 669 10.96 -42.40 11.76
C ASP A 669 11.47 -42.49 10.31
N GLN A 670 11.61 -41.35 9.63
CA GLN A 670 12.09 -41.23 8.24
C GLN A 670 13.58 -40.85 8.15
N LEU A 671 14.25 -40.61 9.27
CA LEU A 671 15.68 -40.33 9.30
C LEU A 671 16.47 -41.56 8.82
N VAL A 672 17.51 -41.30 8.03
CA VAL A 672 18.41 -42.34 7.51
C VAL A 672 19.83 -42.13 8.06
N ASP A 673 20.67 -43.15 7.96
CA ASP A 673 22.09 -43.02 8.28
C ASP A 673 22.81 -42.37 7.07
N GLY A 674 23.12 -41.07 7.19
CA GLY A 674 23.75 -40.25 6.16
C GLY A 674 22.77 -39.30 5.45
N ALA A 675 23.16 -38.79 4.27
CA ALA A 675 22.42 -37.72 3.59
C ALA A 675 21.00 -38.13 3.13
N GLU A 676 20.00 -37.34 3.51
CA GLU A 676 18.59 -37.47 3.15
C GLU A 676 18.32 -37.02 1.72
N GLY A 677 19.13 -36.11 1.18
CA GLY A 677 18.92 -35.62 -0.18
C GLY A 677 20.01 -34.70 -0.70
N ILE A 678 19.81 -34.25 -1.93
CA ILE A 678 20.66 -33.28 -2.62
C ILE A 678 19.79 -32.10 -3.05
N VAL A 679 20.27 -30.91 -2.74
CA VAL A 679 19.71 -29.64 -3.19
C VAL A 679 20.59 -29.07 -4.30
N TYR A 680 20.02 -28.88 -5.49
CA TYR A 680 20.66 -28.22 -6.62
C TYR A 680 20.28 -26.75 -6.60
N PHE A 681 21.21 -25.89 -6.20
CA PHE A 681 21.02 -24.46 -6.17
C PHE A 681 21.72 -23.80 -7.36
N ASN A 682 21.05 -22.83 -7.98
CA ASN A 682 21.62 -21.97 -9.01
C ASN A 682 21.36 -20.49 -8.72
N LYS A 683 22.17 -19.64 -9.35
CA LYS A 683 21.85 -18.22 -9.55
C LYS A 683 21.46 -17.98 -11.00
N GLY A 684 20.35 -17.30 -11.24
CA GLY A 684 19.92 -16.95 -12.58
C GLY A 684 20.74 -15.79 -13.16
N ILE A 685 20.69 -15.57 -14.47
CA ILE A 685 21.49 -14.52 -15.12
C ILE A 685 21.14 -13.12 -14.63
N ALA A 686 19.87 -12.87 -14.30
CA ALA A 686 19.44 -11.57 -13.81
C ALA A 686 20.02 -11.30 -12.41
N GLU A 687 20.01 -12.30 -11.52
CA GLU A 687 20.68 -12.22 -10.22
C GLU A 687 22.18 -11.97 -10.37
N ILE A 688 22.88 -12.77 -11.19
CA ILE A 688 24.33 -12.65 -11.37
C ILE A 688 24.70 -11.26 -11.92
N LEU A 689 23.89 -10.72 -12.83
CA LEU A 689 24.07 -9.37 -13.34
C LEU A 689 23.83 -8.31 -12.27
N ASP A 690 22.78 -8.44 -11.47
CA ASP A 690 22.50 -7.51 -10.38
C ASP A 690 23.66 -7.47 -9.37
N GLU A 691 24.16 -8.64 -8.94
CA GLU A 691 25.30 -8.76 -8.05
C GLU A 691 26.57 -8.14 -8.66
N LYS A 692 26.90 -8.49 -9.90
CA LYS A 692 28.11 -7.97 -10.57
C LYS A 692 28.04 -6.47 -10.78
N ILE A 693 26.92 -5.95 -11.29
CA ILE A 693 26.77 -4.51 -11.52
C ILE A 693 26.87 -3.77 -10.17
N SER A 694 26.25 -4.31 -9.11
CA SER A 694 26.34 -3.75 -7.76
C SER A 694 27.78 -3.57 -7.30
N LEU A 695 28.66 -4.54 -7.54
CA LEU A 695 30.10 -4.42 -7.20
C LEU A 695 30.82 -3.30 -7.97
N TYR A 696 30.41 -2.99 -9.20
CA TYR A 696 31.02 -1.90 -9.98
C TYR A 696 30.53 -0.52 -9.54
N ILE A 697 29.24 -0.41 -9.21
CA ILE A 697 28.58 0.87 -8.86
C ILE A 697 28.45 1.10 -7.35
N ASP A 698 29.03 0.25 -6.51
CA ASP A 698 28.93 0.38 -5.06
C ASP A 698 29.38 1.80 -4.60
N PRO A 699 28.56 2.51 -3.81
CA PRO A 699 28.84 3.89 -3.42
C PRO A 699 29.97 4.04 -2.40
N HIS A 700 30.49 2.96 -1.83
CA HIS A 700 31.59 2.94 -0.87
C HIS A 700 32.89 2.44 -1.50
N ASP A 701 32.89 1.27 -2.14
CA ASP A 701 34.09 0.58 -2.62
C ASP A 701 34.08 0.22 -4.12
N GLY A 702 33.04 0.65 -4.85
CA GLY A 702 32.86 0.31 -6.26
C GLY A 702 33.99 0.81 -7.16
N THR A 703 34.30 0.01 -8.19
CA THR A 703 35.38 0.33 -9.15
C THR A 703 35.12 1.67 -9.87
N ILE A 704 33.86 1.96 -10.21
CA ILE A 704 33.49 3.20 -10.91
C ILE A 704 33.63 4.41 -9.99
N LYS A 705 33.25 4.27 -8.71
CA LYS A 705 33.49 5.30 -7.70
C LYS A 705 34.98 5.63 -7.61
N GLY A 706 35.84 4.63 -7.47
CA GLY A 706 37.30 4.83 -7.41
C GLY A 706 37.85 5.57 -8.63
N LYS A 707 37.31 5.31 -9.83
CA LYS A 707 37.67 6.04 -11.06
C LYS A 707 37.20 7.48 -11.06
N LYS A 708 35.95 7.74 -10.67
CA LYS A 708 35.41 9.09 -10.57
C LYS A 708 36.19 9.92 -9.55
N ASP A 709 36.49 9.36 -8.38
CA ASP A 709 37.25 10.04 -7.33
C ASP A 709 38.68 10.35 -7.79
N ALA A 710 39.35 9.42 -8.48
CA ALA A 710 40.67 9.67 -9.05
C ALA A 710 40.66 10.80 -10.10
N LEU A 711 39.65 10.84 -10.97
CA LEU A 711 39.49 11.92 -11.96
C LEU A 711 39.16 13.25 -11.28
N GLN A 712 38.29 13.26 -10.26
CA GLN A 712 37.96 14.46 -9.51
C GLN A 712 39.22 15.04 -8.83
N ASN A 713 40.01 14.19 -8.17
CA ASN A 713 41.29 14.61 -7.60
C ASN A 713 42.25 15.17 -8.65
N GLN A 714 42.29 14.61 -9.88
CA GLN A 714 43.11 15.15 -10.96
C GLN A 714 42.61 16.53 -11.44
N ILE A 715 41.30 16.72 -11.51
CA ILE A 715 40.67 18.02 -11.86
C ILE A 715 41.04 19.06 -10.80
N ASP A 716 40.90 18.72 -9.52
CA ASP A 716 41.15 19.63 -8.39
C ASP A 716 42.63 20.04 -8.36
N ASN A 717 43.56 19.07 -8.49
CA ASN A 717 44.99 19.35 -8.57
C ASN A 717 45.33 20.26 -9.76
N VAL A 718 44.76 20.02 -10.94
CA VAL A 718 44.99 20.87 -12.12
C VAL A 718 44.42 22.27 -11.92
N ALA A 719 43.26 22.40 -11.29
CA ALA A 719 42.63 23.68 -10.96
C ALA A 719 43.53 24.52 -10.04
N GLU A 720 44.09 23.93 -8.98
CA GLU A 720 45.04 24.60 -8.08
C GLU A 720 46.30 25.08 -8.83
N HIS A 721 46.80 24.27 -9.79
CA HIS A 721 47.96 24.67 -10.60
C HIS A 721 47.63 25.84 -11.54
N ILE A 722 46.44 25.84 -12.14
CA ILE A 722 45.95 26.94 -12.97
C ILE A 722 45.88 28.23 -12.15
N GLU A 723 45.23 28.18 -10.99
CA GLU A 723 45.09 29.33 -10.09
C GLU A 723 46.47 29.91 -9.69
N SER A 724 47.41 29.06 -9.29
CA SER A 724 48.77 29.48 -8.95
C SER A 724 49.50 30.15 -10.12
N MET A 725 49.35 29.61 -11.34
CA MET A 725 49.95 30.21 -12.54
C MET A 725 49.29 31.55 -12.89
N GLU A 726 47.96 31.66 -12.81
CA GLU A 726 47.23 32.89 -13.07
C GLU A 726 47.65 34.01 -12.10
N GLU A 727 47.82 33.71 -10.81
CA GLU A 727 48.35 34.67 -9.85
C GLU A 727 49.78 35.13 -10.20
N GLN A 728 50.65 34.21 -10.62
CA GLN A 728 52.01 34.54 -11.03
C GLN A 728 52.02 35.44 -12.27
N LEU A 729 51.15 35.15 -13.24
CA LEU A 729 50.96 35.97 -14.43
C LEU A 729 50.47 37.37 -14.05
N GLU A 730 49.55 37.49 -13.09
CA GLU A 730 49.06 38.80 -12.66
C GLU A 730 50.13 39.62 -11.93
N ARG A 731 50.91 38.99 -11.03
CA ARG A 731 52.07 39.65 -10.40
C ARG A 731 53.08 40.12 -11.44
N LYS A 732 53.34 39.30 -12.48
CA LYS A 732 54.23 39.66 -13.59
C LYS A 732 53.68 40.83 -14.40
N ARG A 733 52.38 40.84 -14.69
CA ARG A 733 51.67 41.94 -15.37
C ARG A 733 51.85 43.26 -14.60
N ILE A 734 51.60 43.24 -13.29
CA ILE A 734 51.80 44.40 -12.41
C ILE A 734 53.25 44.89 -12.42
N SER A 735 54.22 43.96 -12.31
CA SER A 735 55.64 44.31 -12.36
C SER A 735 56.04 44.94 -13.70
N LEU A 736 55.52 44.42 -14.82
CA LEU A 736 55.78 45.00 -16.15
C LEU A 736 55.22 46.41 -16.24
N TYR A 737 53.98 46.64 -15.79
CA TYR A 737 53.41 47.99 -15.72
C TYR A 737 54.30 48.95 -14.92
N GLN A 738 54.78 48.54 -13.75
CA GLN A 738 55.68 49.37 -12.92
C GLN A 738 56.99 49.70 -13.64
N GLN A 739 57.59 48.72 -14.34
CA GLN A 739 58.82 48.93 -15.11
C GLN A 739 58.61 49.89 -16.28
N PHE A 740 57.50 49.76 -17.02
CA PHE A 740 57.16 50.67 -18.11
C PHE A 740 56.88 52.09 -17.60
N ILE A 741 56.18 52.25 -16.47
CA ILE A 741 55.97 53.56 -15.84
C ILE A 741 57.30 54.19 -15.43
N ALA A 742 58.21 53.43 -14.80
CA ALA A 742 59.53 53.94 -14.41
C ALA A 742 60.39 54.33 -15.62
N MET A 743 60.28 53.58 -16.72
CA MET A 743 60.94 53.90 -17.99
C MET A 743 60.39 55.20 -18.59
N GLU A 744 59.07 55.40 -18.61
CA GLU A 744 58.44 56.65 -19.09
C GLU A 744 58.90 57.85 -18.25
N ASP A 745 58.96 57.73 -16.91
CA ASP A 745 59.47 58.80 -16.03
C ASP A 745 60.96 59.11 -16.29
N ALA A 746 61.78 58.08 -16.49
CA ALA A 746 63.19 58.25 -16.85
C ALA A 746 63.35 58.94 -18.21
N LEU A 747 62.54 58.56 -19.21
CA LEU A 747 62.50 59.21 -20.53
C LEU A 747 62.03 60.67 -20.42
N ALA A 748 61.04 60.97 -19.58
CA ALA A 748 60.59 62.33 -19.30
C ALA A 748 61.74 63.21 -18.78
N LYS A 749 62.49 62.68 -17.81
CA LYS A 749 63.66 63.34 -17.21
C LYS A 749 64.77 63.52 -18.23
N LEU A 750 65.03 62.53 -19.08
CA LEU A 750 66.03 62.62 -20.15
C LEU A 750 65.64 63.65 -21.21
N GLN A 751 64.37 63.70 -21.64
CA GLN A 751 63.89 64.75 -22.54
C GLN A 751 64.02 66.14 -21.91
N THR A 752 63.70 66.27 -20.62
CA THR A 752 63.88 67.53 -19.88
C THR A 752 65.37 67.92 -19.79
N GLN A 753 66.26 66.98 -19.52
CA GLN A 753 67.72 67.21 -19.52
C GLN A 753 68.25 67.56 -20.91
N GLN A 754 67.75 66.90 -21.96
CA GLN A 754 68.09 67.21 -23.34
C GLN A 754 67.63 68.61 -23.72
N GLN A 755 66.41 69.01 -23.36
CA GLN A 755 65.90 70.36 -23.57
C GLN A 755 66.73 71.40 -22.80
N PHE A 756 67.11 71.09 -21.55
CA PHE A 756 68.01 71.94 -20.75
C PHE A 756 69.40 72.08 -21.38
N LEU A 757 70.02 70.97 -21.81
CA LEU A 757 71.31 70.96 -22.50
C LEU A 757 71.23 71.72 -23.83
N THR A 758 70.15 71.55 -24.58
CA THR A 758 69.90 72.27 -25.83
C THR A 758 69.76 73.77 -25.57
N ALA A 759 69.06 74.17 -24.51
CA ALA A 759 68.95 75.56 -24.10
C ALA A 759 70.31 76.14 -23.66
N GLN A 760 71.13 75.38 -22.94
CA GLN A 760 72.49 75.79 -22.58
C GLN A 760 73.41 75.92 -23.81
N ILE A 761 73.37 74.96 -24.73
CA ILE A 761 74.14 75.01 -25.99
C ILE A 761 73.72 76.22 -26.83
N ASN A 762 72.42 76.50 -26.92
CA ASN A 762 71.92 77.68 -27.62
C ASN A 762 72.38 78.98 -26.95
N ASN A 763 72.38 79.05 -25.61
CA ASN A 763 72.95 80.18 -24.88
C ASN A 763 74.47 80.32 -25.11
N LEU A 764 75.22 79.22 -25.11
CA LEU A 764 76.65 79.23 -25.42
C LEU A 764 76.93 79.69 -26.85
N ASN A 765 76.09 79.29 -27.82
CA ASN A 765 76.17 79.77 -29.19
C ASN A 765 75.87 81.27 -29.30
N GLN A 766 74.89 81.78 -28.56
CA GLN A 766 74.62 83.23 -28.47
C GLN A 766 75.79 84.00 -27.84
N ILE A 767 76.38 83.47 -26.76
CA ILE A 767 77.57 84.05 -26.13
C ILE A 767 78.77 84.04 -27.09
N ASN A 768 78.99 82.96 -27.84
CA ASN A 768 80.03 82.90 -28.88
C ASN A 768 79.80 83.92 -30.00
N GLN A 769 78.55 84.14 -30.42
CA GLN A 769 78.19 85.19 -31.38
C GLN A 769 78.45 86.60 -30.81
N MET A 770 78.23 86.82 -29.50
CA MET A 770 78.57 88.08 -28.83
C MET A 770 80.09 88.29 -28.67
N ILE A 771 80.86 87.25 -28.37
CA ILE A 771 82.32 87.32 -28.30
C ILE A 771 82.93 87.59 -29.69
N SER A 772 82.38 86.95 -30.74
CA SER A 772 82.77 87.22 -32.12
C SER A 772 82.48 88.66 -32.55
N SER A 773 81.42 89.30 -32.06
CA SER A 773 81.09 90.69 -32.40
C SER A 773 81.89 91.71 -31.58
N MET A 774 82.39 91.34 -30.39
CA MET A 774 83.32 92.16 -29.61
C MET A 774 84.73 92.18 -30.19
N ASN A 775 85.22 91.06 -30.74
CA ASN A 775 86.55 91.00 -31.39
C ASN A 775 86.61 91.73 -32.74
N THR A 776 85.48 92.12 -33.33
CA THR A 776 85.45 92.95 -34.55
C THR A 776 85.49 94.46 -34.28
N ASN A 777 85.52 94.90 -33.01
CA ASN A 777 85.49 96.32 -32.63
C ASN A 777 86.60 96.76 -31.65
N ASN A 778 87.76 96.10 -31.65
CA ASN A 778 88.99 96.66 -31.06
C ASN A 778 90.23 96.30 -31.88
#